data_AF-A0AAV9Z3N8-F1
#
_entry.id   AF-A0AAV9Z3N8-F1
#
_cell.length_a   1.000
_cell.length_b   1.000
_cell.length_c   1.000
_cell.angle_alpha   90.00
_cell.angle_beta   90.00
_cell.angle_gamma   90.00
#
_symmetry.space_group_name_H-M   'P 1'
#
loop_
_entity.id
_entity.type
_entity.pdbx_description
1 polymer ?
#
loop_
_entity_poly.entity_id
_entity_poly.type
_entity_poly.pdbx_seq_one_letter_code
_entity_poly.pdbx_strand_id
1 'polypeptide(L)'
;MSFSNKRKKATEITFSRTPAASSLTSNQSVLSATTGGTLTTLLREKTSIRQDGRVAQEHSIVAVTSSSHSLPPKISNTASEKTSGPVYELDTEADRADDFDGGDDDNDPRAPRASDDPLRQWVEDHREVFLSEMLRHEGRGSHNRASVCQCGIGAPNFRCIHCMSGGRLLCQDCIVSEHERLPFHSIQEWTGSYFERRTLKSLDLHIQLGHWNVEDPRCPLPEPAFGNDFVIIDTSGVHPVNLDFCGCGQGGHYTVQLLRARLWPSTTTSPRTAATFSVLRSYHLLSFESKCAALEFYQSLARQTDNLHRKKDKNRYQEFLRMTREWRHIQMLKRAARGHDPGGISATKPGECALLCPACPHPGLNLPPDWMSAAEDKQFLYALFLALDANFRLRRKDVSSEQKDPGLGKGWAFYCDVLKYMEHVKRNWKQEQDRSHCVAHDAVDKPDREARGTASSGVGAIDCARHNMKRPQALGDLQLGERYMNMDYMFFTSIHGSPLLRFVVSYDIACQWHIKIWERMLGYNDATLLVDGRGKFFTFLVPKFHLPAHIEECNLKFSFNLTRDVGQTDGEAPERGWANTNTLARSTKEMGPGHRRDILDDHWNDWNHTRIIALGYAMRRKVERAVPEMVRTRLALNDINASLGSEVVDQWTEMAERWEADVTAPNPFATVRKDQHVAKVRMELAEEAAAREAEGQEDEGAVRGNMHITELIAMGLQLEDQQRSLATDISATGLHPTDGQRRAMTERTSKLRRKIVAWIDIQHSFFPALVNSRAREDEERSRIAAGDAVPGLLVSSITLWLPSQVLAEHNRDVVLKRSVLTHEYRLRVGQAAESLHEVRRLLLVRTHLYKMKDVHARGVKQNTRSADKIAALNEQVKRAAATYRVARAALALLGPQLGRNEWEWSFLPLLEEDVRGLPQAMFHDPERKKKKKNKRARKHKQDRPISWIWVTRGERWEAGDDVAMNEAVRIEWAKTRARAMRWAEEVDLLEEEIRRIDQFLRWRADWWISQAGRRSLPEGPQLEGETAYALRQAAIQRTLATEFAEEWKGLGDLIRRGRDGQLEDEEAGDSGDDEGSEAGESGEEDEPISTLPAGTIKPTYTDEVLVM
;
A
#
# COMPACT_ATOMS: atom_id res chain seq x y z
N MET A 1 18.18 46.16 4.01
CA MET A 1 18.47 47.45 3.32
C MET A 1 17.19 48.25 3.19
N SER A 2 17.25 49.58 3.19
CA SER A 2 16.07 50.46 3.14
C SER A 2 15.81 51.02 1.73
N PHE A 3 14.54 51.20 1.35
CA PHE A 3 14.15 52.31 0.48
C PHE A 3 12.75 52.86 0.82
N SER A 4 12.50 54.11 0.43
CA SER A 4 11.51 55.00 1.07
C SER A 4 10.17 55.13 0.34
N ASN A 5 9.12 55.38 1.12
CA ASN A 5 7.84 56.04 0.82
C ASN A 5 7.66 56.67 -0.57
N LYS A 6 6.46 56.49 -1.13
CA LYS A 6 5.64 57.61 -1.65
C LYS A 6 4.21 57.51 -1.11
N ARG A 7 3.56 58.67 -0.95
CA ARG A 7 2.30 58.88 -0.21
C ARG A 7 1.35 59.75 -1.05
N LYS A 8 0.06 59.82 -0.66
CA LYS A 8 -1.06 60.59 -1.27
C LYS A 8 -1.78 59.84 -2.42
N LYS A 9 -3.11 59.95 -2.57
CA LYS A 9 -4.11 60.73 -1.81
C LYS A 9 -5.47 60.01 -1.81
N ALA A 10 -6.26 60.19 -0.75
CA ALA A 10 -7.64 59.72 -0.68
C ALA A 10 -8.63 60.80 -1.14
N THR A 11 -9.83 60.38 -1.54
CA THR A 11 -11.04 61.22 -1.56
C THR A 11 -12.23 60.35 -1.16
N GLU A 12 -12.89 60.69 -0.05
CA GLU A 12 -14.20 60.17 0.31
C GLU A 12 -15.31 60.94 -0.42
N ILE A 13 -16.52 60.38 -0.52
CA ILE A 13 -17.80 61.05 -0.17
C ILE A 13 -18.94 60.00 -0.21
N THR A 14 -20.07 60.34 0.41
CA THR A 14 -20.98 59.41 1.12
C THR A 14 -22.46 59.55 0.71
N PHE A 15 -23.21 58.43 0.82
CA PHE A 15 -24.70 58.34 0.89
C PHE A 15 -25.48 58.85 -0.36
N SER A 16 -26.65 58.31 -0.76
CA SER A 16 -27.86 58.05 0.06
C SER A 16 -28.86 57.05 -0.61
N ARG A 17 -30.19 57.25 -0.49
CA ARG A 17 -31.23 56.18 -0.44
C ARG A 17 -32.47 56.39 -1.37
N THR A 18 -32.98 55.30 -1.95
CA THR A 18 -34.44 54.97 -2.19
C THR A 18 -35.25 55.82 -3.23
N PRO A 19 -36.57 55.58 -3.49
CA PRO A 19 -37.15 54.37 -4.17
C PRO A 19 -38.33 54.63 -5.18
N ALA A 20 -38.70 53.65 -6.04
CA ALA A 20 -40.05 53.38 -6.61
C ALA A 20 -40.00 52.12 -7.54
N ALA A 21 -41.01 51.26 -7.82
CA ALA A 21 -42.42 51.07 -7.43
C ALA A 21 -43.55 51.42 -8.46
N SER A 22 -43.86 50.51 -9.41
CA SER A 22 -45.16 50.30 -10.13
C SER A 22 -44.96 49.19 -11.21
N SER A 23 -45.68 48.06 -11.37
CA SER A 23 -47.11 47.66 -11.31
C SER A 23 -47.87 47.78 -12.65
N LEU A 24 -48.81 46.83 -12.90
CA LEU A 24 -49.77 46.64 -14.04
C LEU A 24 -49.37 45.48 -15.01
N THR A 25 -50.02 44.30 -14.98
CA THR A 25 -51.33 43.91 -15.61
C THR A 25 -51.34 44.08 -17.13
N SER A 26 -51.79 43.17 -18.01
CA SER A 26 -52.30 41.79 -18.03
C SER A 26 -53.06 41.64 -19.36
N ASN A 27 -53.08 40.48 -20.04
CA ASN A 27 -54.28 39.99 -20.75
C ASN A 27 -54.08 38.59 -21.36
N GLN A 28 -55.19 37.90 -21.66
CA GLN A 28 -55.27 36.55 -22.21
C GLN A 28 -56.04 36.53 -23.54
N SER A 29 -55.59 35.70 -24.49
CA SER A 29 -56.40 34.96 -25.49
C SER A 29 -55.42 34.19 -26.40
N VAL A 30 -55.33 32.86 -26.44
CA VAL A 30 -56.37 31.84 -26.74
C VAL A 30 -57.00 32.03 -28.13
N LEU A 31 -56.56 31.21 -29.10
CA LEU A 31 -57.42 30.42 -29.99
C LEU A 31 -56.60 29.36 -30.75
N SER A 32 -57.27 28.39 -31.36
CA SER A 32 -56.71 27.13 -31.86
C SER A 32 -57.07 26.85 -33.32
N ALA A 33 -56.22 26.11 -34.06
CA ALA A 33 -56.60 25.45 -35.31
C ALA A 33 -55.84 24.12 -35.52
N THR A 34 -56.59 23.10 -35.97
CA THR A 34 -56.10 21.87 -36.63
C THR A 34 -55.76 22.18 -38.11
N THR A 35 -55.17 21.36 -38.99
CA THR A 35 -55.00 19.89 -39.20
C THR A 35 -53.57 19.62 -39.74
N GLY A 36 -52.99 18.42 -39.90
CA GLY A 36 -53.49 17.08 -40.20
C GLY A 36 -53.15 16.70 -41.66
N GLY A 37 -52.26 15.72 -41.88
CA GLY A 37 -51.78 15.29 -43.21
C GLY A 37 -50.84 14.07 -43.14
N THR A 38 -50.79 13.24 -44.19
CA THR A 38 -50.31 11.85 -44.14
C THR A 38 -49.51 11.46 -45.42
N LEU A 39 -48.95 10.23 -45.45
CA LEU A 39 -48.56 9.41 -46.62
C LEU A 39 -47.08 9.41 -47.13
N THR A 40 -46.33 8.44 -46.57
CA THR A 40 -45.68 7.29 -47.27
C THR A 40 -44.54 7.41 -48.31
N THR A 41 -43.54 6.54 -48.08
CA THR A 41 -42.84 5.61 -49.01
C THR A 41 -41.66 6.03 -49.93
N LEU A 42 -40.49 5.44 -49.60
CA LEU A 42 -39.63 4.56 -50.43
C LEU A 42 -38.63 5.10 -51.47
N LEU A 43 -37.37 4.65 -51.27
CA LEU A 43 -36.36 4.27 -52.28
C LEU A 43 -35.75 5.44 -53.11
N ARG A 44 -34.57 5.32 -53.74
CA ARG A 44 -33.72 4.18 -54.20
C ARG A 44 -32.23 4.42 -53.82
N GLU A 45 -31.39 3.39 -53.60
CA GLU A 45 -30.36 2.85 -54.54
C GLU A 45 -29.40 3.90 -55.18
N LYS A 46 -28.10 3.69 -55.44
CA LYS A 46 -27.12 2.56 -55.39
C LYS A 46 -25.69 3.20 -55.56
N THR A 47 -24.49 2.58 -55.56
CA THR A 47 -23.94 1.19 -55.62
C THR A 47 -22.46 1.22 -55.12
N SER A 48 -21.77 0.06 -55.03
CA SER A 48 -20.29 -0.11 -55.28
C SER A 48 -19.30 0.31 -54.17
N ILE A 49 -18.23 -0.43 -53.80
CA ILE A 49 -17.68 -1.71 -54.29
C ILE A 49 -16.90 -2.50 -53.18
N ARG A 50 -16.87 -3.85 -53.33
CA ARG A 50 -15.89 -4.92 -52.96
C ARG A 50 -14.66 -4.59 -52.06
N GLN A 51 -14.08 -5.51 -51.25
CA GLN A 51 -14.32 -6.95 -50.89
C GLN A 51 -13.42 -7.29 -49.65
N ASP A 52 -13.47 -8.46 -48.99
CA ASP A 52 -14.33 -9.65 -49.13
C ASP A 52 -15.21 -9.83 -47.85
N GLY A 53 -15.03 -10.69 -46.83
CA GLY A 53 -14.34 -11.99 -46.66
C GLY A 53 -13.70 -12.19 -45.28
N ARG A 54 -13.81 -13.34 -44.60
CA ARG A 54 -14.69 -14.51 -44.82
C ARG A 54 -15.03 -15.22 -43.49
N VAL A 55 -16.33 -15.46 -43.29
CA VAL A 55 -17.00 -16.78 -43.06
C VAL A 55 -16.64 -17.63 -41.82
N ALA A 56 -17.60 -18.22 -41.08
CA ALA A 56 -19.06 -18.01 -41.01
C ALA A 56 -19.72 -18.80 -39.84
N GLN A 57 -21.01 -18.52 -39.65
CA GLN A 57 -22.09 -19.48 -39.35
C GLN A 57 -22.15 -20.19 -37.99
N GLU A 58 -23.01 -19.60 -37.15
CA GLU A 58 -24.10 -20.34 -36.49
C GLU A 58 -24.89 -21.20 -37.49
N HIS A 59 -25.56 -22.25 -37.00
CA HIS A 59 -26.90 -22.62 -37.47
C HIS A 59 -27.68 -23.36 -36.38
N SER A 60 -28.83 -22.82 -36.01
CA SER A 60 -29.89 -23.50 -35.22
C SER A 60 -30.83 -24.27 -36.14
N ILE A 61 -31.57 -25.29 -35.65
CA ILE A 61 -32.99 -25.49 -36.00
C ILE A 61 -33.69 -26.55 -35.11
N VAL A 62 -34.75 -26.10 -34.41
CA VAL A 62 -36.08 -26.72 -34.12
C VAL A 62 -36.19 -28.12 -33.46
N ALA A 63 -37.24 -28.29 -32.65
CA ALA A 63 -37.58 -29.50 -31.88
C ALA A 63 -38.84 -30.23 -32.37
N VAL A 64 -38.98 -31.52 -32.01
CA VAL A 64 -40.24 -32.29 -31.97
C VAL A 64 -40.24 -33.22 -30.74
N THR A 65 -41.42 -33.56 -30.23
CA THR A 65 -41.69 -34.35 -29.01
C THR A 65 -42.00 -35.83 -29.29
N SER A 66 -41.63 -36.76 -28.38
CA SER A 66 -42.37 -38.02 -28.19
C SER A 66 -42.12 -38.70 -26.82
N SER A 67 -43.00 -39.66 -26.51
CA SER A 67 -43.28 -40.28 -25.21
C SER A 67 -42.33 -41.40 -24.74
N SER A 68 -42.14 -41.46 -23.41
CA SER A 68 -41.92 -42.63 -22.53
C SER A 68 -41.81 -44.06 -23.11
N HIS A 69 -40.84 -44.85 -22.61
CA HIS A 69 -41.11 -46.17 -21.99
C HIS A 69 -39.92 -46.70 -21.14
N SER A 70 -40.10 -47.87 -20.53
CA SER A 70 -39.41 -48.42 -19.36
C SER A 70 -38.04 -49.11 -19.57
N LEU A 71 -37.30 -49.26 -18.46
CA LEU A 71 -36.27 -50.29 -18.18
C LEU A 71 -36.77 -51.73 -18.53
N PRO A 72 -35.92 -52.80 -18.65
CA PRO A 72 -34.60 -53.05 -18.00
C PRO A 72 -33.60 -53.80 -18.96
N PRO A 73 -32.71 -54.75 -18.53
CA PRO A 73 -31.88 -54.93 -17.33
C PRO A 73 -30.34 -55.01 -17.62
N LYS A 74 -29.56 -55.37 -16.59
CA LYS A 74 -28.09 -55.63 -16.59
C LYS A 74 -27.63 -56.71 -17.58
N ILE A 75 -26.37 -56.63 -18.03
CA ILE A 75 -25.31 -57.67 -17.91
C ILE A 75 -23.92 -57.06 -18.24
N SER A 76 -22.84 -57.70 -17.77
CA SER A 76 -21.45 -57.22 -17.82
C SER A 76 -20.68 -57.69 -19.06
N ASN A 77 -19.62 -56.96 -19.47
CA ASN A 77 -18.24 -57.47 -19.33
C ASN A 77 -17.12 -56.49 -19.78
N THR A 78 -16.13 -56.34 -18.88
CA THR A 78 -14.66 -56.26 -19.09
C THR A 78 -13.98 -55.49 -20.24
N ALA A 79 -12.90 -54.80 -19.85
CA ALA A 79 -11.61 -54.57 -20.54
C ALA A 79 -11.35 -53.17 -21.16
N SER A 80 -10.37 -52.47 -20.56
CA SER A 80 -9.27 -51.65 -21.12
C SER A 80 -9.47 -50.81 -22.40
N GLU A 81 -8.98 -49.56 -22.52
CA GLU A 81 -7.67 -49.06 -22.05
C GLU A 81 -7.68 -47.64 -21.43
N LYS A 82 -6.49 -47.16 -21.01
CA LYS A 82 -6.27 -45.96 -20.20
C LYS A 82 -6.09 -44.68 -21.04
N THR A 83 -6.65 -43.57 -20.57
CA THR A 83 -5.96 -42.26 -20.56
C THR A 83 -6.15 -41.61 -19.19
N SER A 84 -5.17 -40.84 -18.72
CA SER A 84 -5.06 -40.44 -17.30
C SER A 84 -4.70 -38.96 -17.13
N GLY A 85 -5.43 -38.27 -16.26
CA GLY A 85 -5.05 -36.99 -15.65
C GLY A 85 -5.14 -37.11 -14.12
N PRO A 86 -4.28 -36.43 -13.35
CA PRO A 86 -4.04 -36.78 -11.94
C PRO A 86 -5.11 -36.26 -10.98
N VAL A 87 -5.47 -37.11 -10.02
CA VAL A 87 -6.08 -36.74 -8.73
C VAL A 87 -4.95 -36.56 -7.71
N TYR A 88 -5.10 -35.63 -6.76
CA TYR A 88 -4.20 -35.51 -5.61
C TYR A 88 -4.70 -36.42 -4.48
N GLU A 89 -4.10 -37.59 -4.34
CA GLU A 89 -4.13 -38.39 -3.11
C GLU A 89 -2.84 -38.13 -2.32
N LEU A 90 -2.94 -38.11 -1.00
CA LEU A 90 -1.83 -37.88 -0.07
C LEU A 90 -1.78 -39.03 0.95
N ASP A 91 -1.30 -40.19 0.50
CA ASP A 91 -0.91 -41.27 1.41
C ASP A 91 0.37 -40.90 2.15
N THR A 92 0.34 -41.03 3.48
CA THR A 92 1.55 -40.98 4.33
C THR A 92 1.48 -42.04 5.43
N GLU A 93 1.52 -43.32 5.05
CA GLU A 93 2.02 -44.35 5.96
C GLU A 93 3.55 -44.39 5.89
N ALA A 94 4.20 -44.19 7.04
CA ALA A 94 5.63 -44.38 7.23
C ALA A 94 5.84 -45.01 8.62
N ASP A 95 6.34 -46.24 8.64
CA ASP A 95 6.21 -47.13 9.79
C ASP A 95 7.55 -47.34 10.53
N ARG A 96 7.48 -47.28 11.87
CA ARG A 96 8.42 -47.83 12.90
C ARG A 96 9.94 -47.57 12.83
N ALA A 97 10.47 -47.04 13.93
CA ALA A 97 11.75 -47.43 14.54
C ALA A 97 11.70 -47.14 16.07
N ASP A 98 12.39 -47.95 16.88
CA ASP A 98 12.15 -48.07 18.33
C ASP A 98 13.18 -47.32 19.24
N ASP A 99 12.90 -47.36 20.56
CA ASP A 99 13.79 -47.20 21.73
C ASP A 99 14.62 -45.91 21.94
N PHE A 100 14.26 -45.08 22.93
CA PHE A 100 14.76 -45.26 24.31
C PHE A 100 14.01 -44.41 25.36
N ASP A 101 14.18 -44.75 26.64
CA ASP A 101 13.45 -44.31 27.84
C ASP A 101 13.94 -42.98 28.49
N GLY A 102 13.06 -42.32 29.26
CA GLY A 102 13.44 -41.42 30.38
C GLY A 102 12.77 -40.05 30.46
N GLY A 103 11.60 -39.94 31.12
CA GLY A 103 11.08 -38.67 31.65
C GLY A 103 9.56 -38.61 31.88
N ASP A 104 9.13 -38.65 33.14
CA ASP A 104 7.72 -38.41 33.54
C ASP A 104 7.35 -36.92 33.43
N ASP A 105 6.20 -36.61 32.83
CA ASP A 105 5.47 -35.35 33.01
C ASP A 105 3.97 -35.57 32.73
N ASP A 106 3.08 -35.09 33.62
CA ASP A 106 1.65 -35.43 33.64
C ASP A 106 0.87 -34.77 32.48
N ASN A 107 0.74 -35.46 31.33
CA ASN A 107 -0.05 -34.95 30.20
C ASN A 107 -0.72 -36.06 29.35
N ASP A 108 -1.51 -36.93 30.00
CA ASP A 108 -2.34 -37.94 29.34
C ASP A 108 -3.33 -37.28 28.34
N PRO A 109 -3.20 -37.53 27.01
CA PRO A 109 -4.00 -36.84 26.01
C PRO A 109 -5.47 -37.23 26.14
N ARG A 110 -6.28 -36.27 26.62
CA ARG A 110 -7.72 -36.43 26.87
C ARG A 110 -8.39 -37.24 25.76
N ALA A 111 -8.92 -38.41 26.13
CA ALA A 111 -9.57 -39.33 25.20
C ALA A 111 -10.60 -38.60 24.31
N PRO A 112 -10.53 -38.76 22.98
CA PRO A 112 -11.30 -37.97 22.03
C PRO A 112 -12.80 -38.22 22.22
N ARG A 113 -13.54 -37.13 22.38
CA ARG A 113 -15.00 -37.15 22.49
C ARG A 113 -15.62 -37.02 21.10
N ALA A 114 -16.88 -37.42 20.96
CA ALA A 114 -17.64 -37.22 19.72
C ALA A 114 -17.76 -35.73 19.32
N SER A 115 -17.61 -34.79 20.27
CA SER A 115 -17.50 -33.35 20.01
C SER A 115 -16.26 -32.92 19.24
N ASP A 116 -15.23 -33.77 19.17
CA ASP A 116 -13.90 -33.40 18.75
C ASP A 116 -13.67 -33.71 17.24
N ASP A 117 -14.58 -34.50 16.62
CA ASP A 117 -14.80 -34.58 15.16
C ASP A 117 -16.31 -34.57 14.82
N PRO A 118 -16.97 -33.40 14.93
CA PRO A 118 -18.43 -33.29 14.83
C PRO A 118 -18.95 -33.46 13.40
N LEU A 119 -18.12 -33.22 12.38
CA LEU A 119 -18.50 -33.43 10.98
C LEU A 119 -18.49 -34.91 10.61
N ARG A 120 -17.52 -35.68 11.10
CA ARG A 120 -17.52 -37.14 10.96
C ARG A 120 -18.70 -37.77 11.67
N GLN A 121 -18.98 -37.39 12.92
CA GLN A 121 -20.18 -37.88 13.63
C GLN A 121 -21.45 -37.54 12.84
N TRP A 122 -21.57 -36.31 12.31
CA TRP A 122 -22.73 -35.94 11.50
C TRP A 122 -22.86 -36.77 10.22
N VAL A 123 -21.73 -37.09 9.56
CA VAL A 123 -21.66 -37.94 8.37
C VAL A 123 -22.03 -39.40 8.69
N GLU A 124 -21.53 -39.96 9.79
CA GLU A 124 -21.75 -41.36 10.18
C GLU A 124 -23.18 -41.56 10.75
N ASP A 125 -23.63 -40.73 11.69
CA ASP A 125 -24.85 -40.97 12.49
C ASP A 125 -26.08 -40.14 12.11
N HIS A 126 -25.94 -38.98 11.43
CA HIS A 126 -27.01 -37.95 11.46
C HIS A 126 -27.52 -37.43 10.11
N ARG A 127 -26.81 -37.62 8.98
CA ARG A 127 -27.25 -37.14 7.65
C ARG A 127 -28.69 -37.52 7.30
N GLU A 128 -29.10 -38.77 7.55
CA GLU A 128 -30.46 -39.24 7.22
C GLU A 128 -31.54 -38.58 8.09
N VAL A 129 -31.25 -38.33 9.37
CA VAL A 129 -32.15 -37.64 10.30
C VAL A 129 -32.34 -36.18 9.89
N PHE A 130 -31.24 -35.48 9.57
CA PHE A 130 -31.27 -34.10 9.07
C PHE A 130 -32.05 -33.99 7.76
N LEU A 131 -31.82 -34.89 6.80
CA LEU A 131 -32.58 -34.93 5.55
C LEU A 131 -34.07 -35.22 5.79
N SER A 132 -34.39 -36.15 6.69
CA SER A 132 -35.78 -36.52 7.02
C SER A 132 -36.56 -35.37 7.64
N GLU A 133 -35.97 -34.63 8.59
CA GLU A 133 -36.63 -33.46 9.19
C GLU A 133 -36.69 -32.27 8.21
N MET A 134 -35.67 -32.06 7.36
CA MET A 134 -35.76 -31.07 6.27
C MET A 134 -36.91 -31.39 5.29
N LEU A 135 -37.10 -32.66 4.91
CA LEU A 135 -38.24 -33.08 4.08
C LEU A 135 -39.58 -32.99 4.83
N ARG A 136 -39.59 -33.20 6.16
CA ARG A 136 -40.77 -32.98 7.01
C ARG A 136 -41.21 -31.52 6.99
N HIS A 137 -40.28 -30.57 6.89
CA HIS A 137 -40.59 -29.14 6.72
C HIS A 137 -41.23 -28.79 5.36
N GLU A 138 -41.10 -29.62 4.31
CA GLU A 138 -41.89 -29.44 3.08
C GLU A 138 -43.34 -29.95 3.20
N GLY A 139 -43.62 -30.78 4.20
CA GLY A 139 -44.96 -31.25 4.53
C GLY A 139 -45.66 -30.43 5.62
N ARG A 140 -46.93 -30.77 5.90
CA ARG A 140 -47.73 -30.20 7.01
C ARG A 140 -47.22 -30.55 8.42
N GLY A 141 -46.07 -31.23 8.54
CA GLY A 141 -45.48 -31.67 9.80
C GLY A 141 -46.49 -32.34 10.74
N SER A 142 -46.42 -31.98 12.02
CA SER A 142 -47.33 -32.46 13.07
C SER A 142 -48.79 -32.02 12.91
N HIS A 143 -49.08 -31.08 12.01
CA HIS A 143 -50.43 -30.58 11.70
C HIS A 143 -51.11 -31.33 10.53
N ASN A 144 -50.51 -32.43 10.03
CA ASN A 144 -51.05 -33.22 8.92
C ASN A 144 -52.46 -33.83 9.16
N ARG A 145 -52.87 -33.97 10.43
CA ARG A 145 -54.22 -34.42 10.85
C ARG A 145 -55.15 -33.29 11.32
N ALA A 146 -54.68 -32.04 11.36
CA ALA A 146 -55.52 -30.91 11.78
C ALA A 146 -56.50 -30.53 10.66
N SER A 147 -57.80 -30.57 10.95
CA SER A 147 -58.88 -30.14 10.05
C SER A 147 -59.34 -28.70 10.31
N VAL A 148 -59.10 -28.17 11.51
CA VAL A 148 -59.53 -26.83 11.94
C VAL A 148 -58.36 -26.10 12.59
N CYS A 149 -58.26 -24.79 12.36
CA CYS A 149 -57.33 -23.89 13.02
C CYS A 149 -57.62 -23.82 14.54
N GLN A 150 -56.64 -23.39 15.34
CA GLN A 150 -56.78 -23.26 16.80
C GLN A 150 -57.85 -22.24 17.23
N CYS A 151 -58.32 -21.37 16.33
CA CYS A 151 -59.47 -20.49 16.56
C CYS A 151 -60.84 -21.19 16.45
N GLY A 152 -60.89 -22.44 15.97
CA GLY A 152 -62.13 -23.20 15.78
C GLY A 152 -62.94 -22.87 14.51
N ILE A 153 -62.51 -21.89 13.70
CA ILE A 153 -63.28 -21.36 12.57
C ILE A 153 -62.83 -21.94 11.21
N GLY A 154 -61.64 -21.56 10.74
CA GLY A 154 -61.18 -21.87 9.37
C GLY A 154 -60.23 -23.07 9.29
N ALA A 155 -60.00 -23.58 8.07
CA ALA A 155 -59.04 -24.65 7.80
C ALA A 155 -57.57 -24.16 8.01
N PRO A 156 -56.69 -24.97 8.64
CA PRO A 156 -55.30 -24.61 8.89
C PRO A 156 -54.43 -24.88 7.65
N ASN A 157 -54.46 -23.95 6.68
CA ASN A 157 -53.75 -24.10 5.40
C ASN A 157 -52.52 -23.19 5.28
N PHE A 158 -52.40 -22.12 6.07
CA PHE A 158 -51.36 -21.10 5.91
C PHE A 158 -50.26 -21.21 6.98
N ARG A 159 -49.00 -21.02 6.58
CA ARG A 159 -47.85 -20.90 7.50
C ARG A 159 -46.95 -19.72 7.12
N CYS A 160 -46.23 -19.19 8.10
CA CYS A 160 -45.13 -18.25 7.92
C CYS A 160 -43.79 -19.01 7.94
N ILE A 161 -42.83 -18.63 7.10
CA ILE A 161 -41.49 -19.26 7.08
C ILE A 161 -40.43 -18.51 7.90
N HIS A 162 -40.77 -17.36 8.50
CA HIS A 162 -39.84 -16.54 9.31
C HIS A 162 -40.12 -16.60 10.81
N CYS A 163 -41.37 -16.84 11.22
CA CYS A 163 -41.69 -17.01 12.63
C CYS A 163 -41.10 -18.32 13.16
N MET A 164 -40.60 -18.32 14.40
CA MET A 164 -40.18 -19.55 15.11
C MET A 164 -41.33 -20.58 15.21
N SER A 165 -42.58 -20.10 15.18
CA SER A 165 -43.80 -20.89 15.08
C SER A 165 -44.07 -21.47 13.67
N GLY A 166 -43.16 -21.37 12.69
CA GLY A 166 -43.41 -21.64 11.27
C GLY A 166 -43.84 -23.06 10.87
N GLY A 167 -43.76 -24.02 11.79
CA GLY A 167 -44.40 -25.34 11.65
C GLY A 167 -45.91 -25.37 11.96
N ARG A 168 -46.48 -24.28 12.50
CA ARG A 168 -47.89 -24.09 12.85
C ARG A 168 -48.69 -23.65 11.63
N LEU A 169 -49.82 -24.33 11.41
CA LEU A 169 -50.75 -23.98 10.34
C LEU A 169 -51.97 -23.24 10.90
N LEU A 170 -52.40 -22.20 10.18
CA LEU A 170 -53.44 -21.26 10.55
C LEU A 170 -54.45 -21.06 9.40
N CYS A 171 -55.65 -20.57 9.72
CA CYS A 171 -56.58 -20.03 8.72
C CYS A 171 -56.16 -18.63 8.27
N GLN A 172 -56.78 -18.12 7.21
CA GLN A 172 -56.44 -16.81 6.63
C GLN A 172 -56.52 -15.68 7.66
N ASP A 173 -57.60 -15.60 8.43
CA ASP A 173 -57.82 -14.53 9.41
C ASP A 173 -56.76 -14.56 10.53
N CYS A 174 -56.38 -15.76 10.97
CA CYS A 174 -55.35 -15.94 12.00
C CYS A 174 -53.94 -15.63 11.46
N ILE A 175 -53.58 -16.04 10.24
CA ILE A 175 -52.26 -15.71 9.69
C ILE A 175 -52.14 -14.21 9.36
N VAL A 176 -53.24 -13.55 8.95
CA VAL A 176 -53.29 -12.09 8.74
C VAL A 176 -53.13 -11.37 10.08
N SER A 177 -53.93 -11.71 11.10
CA SER A 177 -53.87 -11.04 12.41
C SER A 177 -52.54 -11.25 13.13
N GLU A 178 -51.95 -12.44 13.07
CA GLU A 178 -50.60 -12.72 13.64
C GLU A 178 -49.49 -11.92 12.91
N HIS A 179 -49.76 -11.38 11.72
CA HIS A 179 -48.80 -10.62 10.90
C HIS A 179 -49.12 -9.14 10.70
N GLU A 180 -50.15 -8.57 11.35
CA GLU A 180 -50.42 -7.12 11.35
C GLU A 180 -49.19 -6.29 11.76
N ARG A 181 -48.40 -6.80 12.71
CA ARG A 181 -47.17 -6.19 13.20
C ARG A 181 -45.89 -6.74 12.55
N LEU A 182 -46.03 -7.70 11.63
CA LEU A 182 -44.93 -8.40 10.93
C LEU A 182 -45.20 -8.49 9.41
N PRO A 183 -45.57 -7.39 8.72
CA PRO A 183 -46.13 -7.43 7.36
C PRO A 183 -45.14 -7.82 6.24
N PHE A 184 -43.85 -8.00 6.56
CA PHE A 184 -42.80 -8.39 5.61
C PHE A 184 -42.43 -9.88 5.71
N HIS A 185 -43.21 -10.67 6.44
CA HIS A 185 -43.04 -12.11 6.50
C HIS A 185 -43.62 -12.80 5.26
N SER A 186 -42.82 -13.70 4.67
CA SER A 186 -43.24 -14.59 3.58
C SER A 186 -44.20 -15.68 4.09
N ILE A 187 -45.34 -15.82 3.43
CA ILE A 187 -46.38 -16.82 3.76
C ILE A 187 -46.41 -17.92 2.71
N GLN A 188 -46.79 -19.13 3.12
CA GLN A 188 -47.09 -20.26 2.25
C GLN A 188 -48.49 -20.81 2.52
N GLU A 189 -49.18 -21.25 1.48
CA GLU A 189 -50.49 -21.92 1.51
C GLU A 189 -50.34 -23.39 1.10
N TRP A 190 -51.01 -24.30 1.81
CA TRP A 190 -51.10 -25.71 1.44
C TRP A 190 -52.13 -25.92 0.33
N THR A 191 -51.67 -26.30 -0.86
CA THR A 191 -52.51 -26.53 -2.07
C THR A 191 -53.34 -27.81 -2.03
N GLY A 192 -53.22 -28.59 -0.96
CA GLY A 192 -53.68 -29.98 -0.86
C GLY A 192 -52.53 -30.98 -0.97
N SER A 193 -51.47 -30.66 -1.72
CA SER A 193 -50.33 -31.57 -1.98
C SER A 193 -48.94 -30.96 -1.75
N TYR A 194 -48.78 -29.64 -1.81
CA TYR A 194 -47.52 -28.94 -1.54
C TYR A 194 -47.76 -27.52 -0.99
N PHE A 195 -46.71 -26.83 -0.54
CA PHE A 195 -46.79 -25.42 -0.16
C PHE A 195 -46.47 -24.48 -1.33
N GLU A 196 -47.39 -23.57 -1.63
CA GLU A 196 -47.19 -22.49 -2.62
C GLU A 196 -47.01 -21.14 -1.90
N ARG A 197 -46.15 -20.25 -2.41
CA ARG A 197 -45.94 -18.93 -1.79
C ARG A 197 -47.16 -18.02 -2.00
N ARG A 198 -47.63 -17.40 -0.92
CA ARG A 198 -48.62 -16.31 -0.92
C ARG A 198 -48.00 -15.03 -0.38
N THR A 199 -48.61 -13.90 -0.71
CA THR A 199 -48.26 -12.59 -0.14
C THR A 199 -49.33 -12.19 0.86
N LEU A 200 -48.96 -11.45 1.91
CA LEU A 200 -49.95 -10.93 2.86
C LEU A 200 -50.96 -9.98 2.16
N LYS A 201 -50.52 -9.24 1.13
CA LYS A 201 -51.39 -8.50 0.20
C LYS A 201 -52.48 -9.35 -0.46
N SER A 202 -52.14 -10.57 -0.92
CA SER A 202 -53.10 -11.50 -1.52
C SER A 202 -54.02 -12.19 -0.50
N LEU A 203 -53.77 -12.01 0.80
CA LEU A 203 -54.64 -12.45 1.90
C LEU A 203 -55.43 -11.28 2.52
N ASP A 204 -55.35 -10.10 1.88
CA ASP A 204 -55.97 -8.83 2.27
C ASP A 204 -55.46 -8.20 3.58
N LEU A 205 -54.17 -8.39 3.90
CA LEU A 205 -53.51 -7.54 4.91
C LEU A 205 -53.24 -6.14 4.36
N HIS A 206 -53.68 -5.11 5.08
CA HIS A 206 -53.42 -3.69 4.79
C HIS A 206 -52.48 -3.09 5.84
N ILE A 207 -51.45 -2.38 5.39
CA ILE A 207 -50.52 -1.64 6.26
C ILE A 207 -51.05 -0.21 6.44
N GLN A 208 -51.85 0.02 7.47
CA GLN A 208 -52.21 1.38 7.89
C GLN A 208 -50.96 2.14 8.34
N LEU A 209 -50.79 3.38 7.89
CA LEU A 209 -49.80 4.33 8.40
C LEU A 209 -50.46 5.44 9.22
N GLY A 210 -49.73 5.99 10.18
CA GLY A 210 -50.25 6.98 11.15
C GLY A 210 -50.86 6.32 12.39
N HIS A 211 -51.46 7.12 13.27
CA HIS A 211 -52.24 6.66 14.44
C HIS A 211 -51.55 5.69 15.43
N TRP A 212 -50.21 5.61 15.44
CA TRP A 212 -49.46 4.71 16.34
C TRP A 212 -49.62 4.96 17.86
N ASN A 213 -50.18 6.12 18.26
CA ASN A 213 -50.25 6.57 19.65
C ASN A 213 -51.70 6.88 20.11
N VAL A 214 -52.71 6.22 19.54
CA VAL A 214 -54.13 6.35 19.93
C VAL A 214 -54.75 4.98 20.21
N GLU A 215 -55.85 4.96 20.98
CA GLU A 215 -56.49 3.73 21.47
C GLU A 215 -57.04 2.82 20.36
N ASP A 216 -57.56 3.41 19.27
CA ASP A 216 -57.74 2.72 17.99
C ASP A 216 -56.64 3.18 17.02
N PRO A 217 -55.71 2.30 16.60
CA PRO A 217 -54.64 2.64 15.67
C PRO A 217 -55.10 2.75 14.20
N ARG A 218 -56.40 2.53 13.90
CA ARG A 218 -56.95 2.67 12.55
C ARG A 218 -57.23 4.13 12.23
N CYS A 219 -56.92 4.55 11.00
CA CYS A 219 -57.29 5.89 10.57
C CYS A 219 -58.81 5.96 10.32
N PRO A 220 -59.54 6.99 10.81
CA PRO A 220 -60.96 7.17 10.47
C PRO A 220 -61.18 7.61 9.01
N LEU A 221 -60.09 7.97 8.30
CA LEU A 221 -60.07 8.28 6.87
C LEU A 221 -58.78 7.71 6.24
N PRO A 222 -58.74 6.39 5.94
CA PRO A 222 -57.59 5.78 5.29
C PRO A 222 -57.55 6.14 3.79
N GLU A 223 -56.37 6.48 3.29
CA GLU A 223 -56.14 6.80 1.88
C GLU A 223 -55.23 5.74 1.23
N PRO A 224 -55.76 4.81 0.41
CA PRO A 224 -54.97 3.73 -0.15
C PRO A 224 -53.89 4.26 -1.10
N ALA A 225 -52.70 3.66 -1.02
CA ALA A 225 -51.57 4.02 -1.86
C ALA A 225 -51.92 3.99 -3.36
N PHE A 226 -51.44 5.00 -4.10
CA PHE A 226 -51.86 5.26 -5.48
C PHE A 226 -51.83 4.01 -6.37
N GLY A 227 -52.98 3.65 -6.95
CA GLY A 227 -53.11 2.51 -7.86
C GLY A 227 -52.91 1.12 -7.21
N ASN A 228 -52.78 1.06 -5.89
CA ASN A 228 -52.49 -0.14 -5.10
C ASN A 228 -51.28 -0.98 -5.58
N ASP A 229 -50.28 -0.34 -6.22
CA ASP A 229 -49.05 -0.97 -6.74
C ASP A 229 -47.80 -0.72 -5.88
N PHE A 230 -48.00 -0.46 -4.57
CA PHE A 230 -46.93 -0.15 -3.61
C PHE A 230 -46.05 -1.37 -3.30
N VAL A 231 -44.73 -1.15 -3.24
CA VAL A 231 -43.71 -2.18 -2.97
C VAL A 231 -42.80 -1.76 -1.82
N ILE A 232 -42.54 -2.67 -0.88
CA ILE A 232 -41.56 -2.47 0.20
C ILE A 232 -40.39 -3.45 -0.02
N ILE A 233 -39.17 -2.92 -0.05
CA ILE A 233 -37.93 -3.70 -0.03
C ILE A 233 -37.55 -3.92 1.43
N ASP A 234 -37.34 -5.16 1.84
CA ASP A 234 -36.90 -5.57 3.18
C ASP A 234 -35.77 -6.61 3.11
N THR A 235 -35.10 -6.84 4.24
CA THR A 235 -34.18 -7.96 4.50
C THR A 235 -34.75 -9.35 4.19
N SER A 236 -36.07 -9.53 4.19
CA SER A 236 -36.74 -10.78 3.82
C SER A 236 -37.12 -10.90 2.34
N GLY A 237 -36.94 -9.84 1.53
CA GLY A 237 -37.27 -9.79 0.11
C GLY A 237 -37.98 -8.51 -0.34
N VAL A 238 -38.60 -8.56 -1.52
CA VAL A 238 -39.32 -7.45 -2.16
C VAL A 238 -40.82 -7.75 -2.12
N HIS A 239 -41.56 -7.01 -1.30
CA HIS A 239 -42.96 -7.31 -0.96
C HIS A 239 -43.92 -6.33 -1.65
N PRO A 240 -44.82 -6.80 -2.53
CA PRO A 240 -46.00 -6.01 -2.89
C PRO A 240 -46.96 -6.01 -1.70
N VAL A 241 -47.40 -4.81 -1.27
CA VAL A 241 -48.25 -4.62 -0.08
C VAL A 241 -49.53 -3.87 -0.44
N ASN A 242 -50.61 -4.06 0.32
CA ASN A 242 -51.62 -3.00 0.44
C ASN A 242 -51.12 -2.05 1.55
N LEU A 243 -51.21 -0.75 1.34
CA LEU A 243 -50.69 0.26 2.27
C LEU A 243 -51.58 1.49 2.21
N ASP A 244 -52.04 1.93 3.38
CA ASP A 244 -52.98 3.03 3.51
C ASP A 244 -52.33 4.18 4.28
N PHE A 245 -52.36 5.37 3.69
CA PHE A 245 -51.93 6.59 4.36
C PHE A 245 -53.02 7.07 5.34
N CYS A 246 -52.61 7.81 6.36
CA CYS A 246 -53.51 8.58 7.20
C CYS A 246 -53.94 9.84 6.44
N GLY A 247 -55.18 9.84 5.93
CA GLY A 247 -55.80 10.98 5.24
C GLY A 247 -56.47 12.00 6.17
N CYS A 248 -56.66 11.70 7.45
CA CYS A 248 -57.30 12.62 8.41
C CYS A 248 -56.43 13.85 8.80
N GLY A 249 -55.27 14.03 8.16
CA GLY A 249 -54.32 15.13 8.38
C GLY A 249 -53.37 14.92 9.56
N GLN A 250 -53.74 14.15 10.59
CA GLN A 250 -52.93 13.97 11.80
C GLN A 250 -51.57 13.29 11.55
N GLY A 251 -51.47 12.43 10.53
CA GLY A 251 -50.22 11.75 10.17
C GLY A 251 -49.13 12.67 9.59
N GLY A 252 -49.49 13.85 9.08
CA GLY A 252 -48.63 14.69 8.26
C GLY A 252 -48.45 14.16 6.83
N HIS A 253 -47.54 14.76 6.05
CA HIS A 253 -47.31 14.37 4.65
C HIS A 253 -46.86 12.90 4.51
N TYR A 254 -47.24 12.21 3.42
CA TYR A 254 -46.96 10.78 3.17
C TYR A 254 -45.50 10.37 3.44
N THR A 255 -44.54 11.23 3.03
CA THR A 255 -43.10 11.04 3.28
C THR A 255 -42.77 10.90 4.77
N VAL A 256 -43.41 11.72 5.61
CA VAL A 256 -43.22 11.74 7.07
C VAL A 256 -43.91 10.55 7.72
N GLN A 257 -45.06 10.12 7.21
CA GLN A 257 -45.74 8.91 7.68
C GLN A 257 -44.86 7.66 7.46
N LEU A 258 -44.28 7.51 6.27
CA LEU A 258 -43.35 6.43 5.95
C LEU A 258 -42.09 6.46 6.83
N LEU A 259 -41.43 7.62 6.94
CA LEU A 259 -40.22 7.76 7.77
C LEU A 259 -40.48 7.46 9.26
N ARG A 260 -41.65 7.86 9.79
CA ARG A 260 -42.10 7.51 11.15
C ARG A 260 -42.32 5.99 11.31
N ALA A 261 -42.81 5.32 10.27
CA ALA A 261 -42.94 3.86 10.20
C ALA A 261 -41.62 3.11 9.87
N ARG A 262 -40.46 3.79 9.92
CA ARG A 262 -39.13 3.24 9.53
C ARG A 262 -39.06 2.71 8.09
N LEU A 263 -39.85 3.32 7.20
CA LEU A 263 -39.85 3.11 5.76
C LEU A 263 -39.25 4.33 5.07
N TRP A 264 -38.12 4.15 4.38
CA TRP A 264 -37.53 5.19 3.55
C TRP A 264 -38.23 5.23 2.19
N PRO A 265 -38.85 6.34 1.76
CA PRO A 265 -39.54 6.41 0.48
C PRO A 265 -38.57 6.61 -0.69
N SER A 266 -38.86 6.02 -1.85
CA SER A 266 -38.03 6.22 -3.06
C SER A 266 -38.25 7.57 -3.75
N THR A 267 -39.30 8.28 -3.37
CA THR A 267 -39.73 9.57 -3.93
C THR A 267 -40.50 10.33 -2.86
N THR A 268 -40.31 11.65 -2.77
CA THR A 268 -40.99 12.48 -1.76
C THR A 268 -42.47 12.70 -2.07
N THR A 269 -42.81 12.88 -3.36
CA THR A 269 -44.16 13.07 -3.88
C THR A 269 -44.73 11.74 -4.37
N SER A 270 -45.94 11.39 -3.92
CA SER A 270 -46.70 10.19 -4.32
C SER A 270 -45.87 8.89 -4.40
N PRO A 271 -45.20 8.49 -3.29
CA PRO A 271 -44.35 7.30 -3.27
C PRO A 271 -45.11 6.02 -3.63
N ARG A 272 -44.43 5.13 -4.36
CA ARG A 272 -44.89 3.76 -4.70
C ARG A 272 -43.90 2.67 -4.30
N THR A 273 -42.72 3.05 -3.82
CA THR A 273 -41.69 2.13 -3.35
C THR A 273 -41.07 2.69 -2.09
N ALA A 274 -40.82 1.84 -1.11
CA ALA A 274 -40.01 2.18 0.05
C ALA A 274 -39.02 1.05 0.35
N ALA A 275 -38.01 1.33 1.17
CA ALA A 275 -37.13 0.35 1.77
C ALA A 275 -37.21 0.43 3.30
N THR A 276 -37.18 -0.69 4.01
CA THR A 276 -37.10 -0.67 5.48
C THR A 276 -35.76 -0.10 5.92
N PHE A 277 -35.72 0.58 7.07
CA PHE A 277 -34.45 1.02 7.65
C PHE A 277 -33.52 -0.18 7.96
N SER A 278 -34.09 -1.37 8.17
CA SER A 278 -33.36 -2.64 8.29
C SER A 278 -32.55 -2.93 7.02
N VAL A 279 -33.19 -3.00 5.84
CA VAL A 279 -32.51 -3.40 4.60
C VAL A 279 -31.48 -2.36 4.14
N LEU A 280 -31.75 -1.07 4.36
CA LEU A 280 -30.79 0.00 4.07
C LEU A 280 -29.56 -0.10 4.98
N ARG A 281 -29.75 -0.35 6.27
CA ARG A 281 -28.65 -0.53 7.23
C ARG A 281 -27.84 -1.80 6.94
N SER A 282 -28.50 -2.92 6.68
CA SER A 282 -27.84 -4.20 6.35
C SER A 282 -27.01 -4.07 5.07
N TYR A 283 -27.52 -3.39 4.04
CA TYR A 283 -26.72 -3.09 2.85
C TYR A 283 -25.55 -2.16 3.14
N HIS A 284 -25.76 -1.12 3.96
CA HIS A 284 -24.72 -0.17 4.33
C HIS A 284 -23.51 -0.89 4.96
N LEU A 285 -23.76 -1.73 5.98
CA LEU A 285 -22.75 -2.55 6.64
C LEU A 285 -22.09 -3.57 5.70
N LEU A 286 -22.85 -4.31 4.91
CA LEU A 286 -22.29 -5.26 3.94
C LEU A 286 -21.46 -4.58 2.85
N SER A 287 -21.72 -3.32 2.54
CA SER A 287 -20.87 -2.55 1.63
C SER A 287 -19.55 -2.12 2.27
N PHE A 288 -19.49 -1.97 3.60
CA PHE A 288 -18.24 -1.69 4.32
C PHE A 288 -17.40 -2.96 4.46
N GLU A 289 -17.99 -4.06 4.94
CA GLU A 289 -17.29 -5.31 5.24
C GLU A 289 -16.93 -6.10 3.98
N SER A 290 -17.94 -6.57 3.23
CA SER A 290 -17.74 -7.45 2.06
C SER A 290 -17.68 -6.69 0.74
N LYS A 291 -17.70 -5.35 0.77
CA LYS A 291 -17.63 -4.45 -0.40
C LYS A 291 -18.73 -4.75 -1.44
N CYS A 292 -19.85 -5.30 -0.97
CA CYS A 292 -20.91 -5.87 -1.81
C CYS A 292 -21.55 -4.84 -2.75
N ALA A 293 -21.63 -5.17 -4.04
CA ALA A 293 -22.28 -4.30 -5.01
C ALA A 293 -23.79 -4.26 -4.78
N ALA A 294 -24.39 -3.07 -4.84
CA ALA A 294 -25.84 -2.89 -4.65
C ALA A 294 -26.69 -3.78 -5.58
N LEU A 295 -26.20 -4.09 -6.78
CA LEU A 295 -26.86 -4.98 -7.73
C LEU A 295 -26.92 -6.42 -7.23
N GLU A 296 -25.82 -6.95 -6.71
CA GLU A 296 -25.70 -8.33 -6.22
C GLU A 296 -26.51 -8.52 -4.94
N PHE A 297 -26.50 -7.52 -4.05
CA PHE A 297 -27.37 -7.47 -2.88
C PHE A 297 -28.86 -7.43 -3.27
N TYR A 298 -29.27 -6.51 -4.15
CA TYR A 298 -30.66 -6.41 -4.62
C TYR A 298 -31.11 -7.68 -5.36
N GLN A 299 -30.25 -8.30 -6.18
CA GLN A 299 -30.54 -9.58 -6.84
C GLN A 299 -30.72 -10.72 -5.83
N SER A 300 -29.98 -10.72 -4.72
CA SER A 300 -30.16 -11.69 -3.65
C SER A 300 -31.55 -11.55 -3.00
N LEU A 301 -31.99 -10.33 -2.68
CA LEU A 301 -33.35 -10.07 -2.17
C LEU A 301 -34.44 -10.45 -3.19
N ALA A 302 -34.22 -10.17 -4.48
CA ALA A 302 -35.13 -10.58 -5.55
C ALA A 302 -35.25 -12.11 -5.64
N ARG A 303 -34.15 -12.85 -5.51
CA ARG A 303 -34.14 -14.33 -5.51
C ARG A 303 -34.72 -14.93 -4.23
N GLN A 304 -34.57 -14.27 -3.09
CA GLN A 304 -35.26 -14.58 -1.83
C GLN A 304 -36.79 -14.33 -1.93
N THR A 305 -37.22 -13.56 -2.93
CA THR A 305 -38.64 -13.32 -3.27
C THR A 305 -39.18 -14.36 -4.25
N ASP A 306 -38.50 -14.53 -5.39
CA ASP A 306 -38.77 -15.58 -6.38
C ASP A 306 -37.48 -15.99 -7.11
N ASN A 307 -36.82 -17.04 -6.61
CA ASN A 307 -35.58 -17.59 -7.19
C ASN A 307 -35.79 -18.12 -8.63
N LEU A 308 -37.03 -18.39 -9.04
CA LEU A 308 -37.39 -18.83 -10.39
C LEU A 308 -37.66 -17.67 -11.36
N HIS A 309 -37.72 -16.42 -10.88
CA HIS A 309 -38.01 -15.22 -11.66
C HIS A 309 -39.28 -15.35 -12.54
N ARG A 310 -40.29 -16.09 -12.07
CA ARG A 310 -41.52 -16.42 -12.82
C ARG A 310 -42.40 -15.20 -13.03
N LYS A 311 -42.41 -14.28 -12.06
CA LYS A 311 -43.11 -12.98 -12.21
C LYS A 311 -42.16 -11.92 -12.75
N LYS A 312 -42.58 -11.23 -13.81
CA LYS A 312 -41.95 -10.00 -14.30
C LYS A 312 -42.31 -8.80 -13.42
N ASP A 313 -42.04 -8.91 -12.12
CA ASP A 313 -42.24 -7.81 -11.19
C ASP A 313 -41.31 -6.65 -11.55
N LYS A 314 -41.81 -5.40 -11.45
CA LYS A 314 -41.07 -4.20 -11.88
C LYS A 314 -39.79 -4.08 -11.06
N ASN A 315 -38.63 -4.21 -11.71
CA ASN A 315 -37.32 -4.11 -11.06
C ASN A 315 -37.17 -2.75 -10.33
N ARG A 316 -36.99 -2.78 -9.00
CA ARG A 316 -36.87 -1.61 -8.12
C ARG A 316 -35.42 -1.23 -7.78
N TYR A 317 -34.45 -1.76 -8.52
CA TYR A 317 -33.02 -1.49 -8.27
C TYR A 317 -32.66 0.00 -8.35
N GLN A 318 -33.29 0.77 -9.25
CA GLN A 318 -33.02 2.21 -9.38
C GLN A 318 -33.57 3.00 -8.18
N GLU A 319 -34.76 2.63 -7.68
CA GLU A 319 -35.29 3.13 -6.42
C GLU A 319 -34.38 2.77 -5.24
N PHE A 320 -33.87 1.53 -5.18
CA PHE A 320 -32.94 1.09 -4.13
C PHE A 320 -31.61 1.87 -4.14
N LEU A 321 -31.02 2.10 -5.33
CA LEU A 321 -29.82 2.94 -5.46
C LEU A 321 -30.04 4.38 -4.96
N ARG A 322 -31.23 4.95 -5.21
CA ARG A 322 -31.56 6.29 -4.70
C ARG A 322 -31.68 6.29 -3.17
N MET A 323 -32.48 5.40 -2.61
CA MET A 323 -32.73 5.34 -1.16
C MET A 323 -31.44 5.03 -0.37
N THR A 324 -30.56 4.17 -0.89
CA THR A 324 -29.27 3.87 -0.25
C THR A 324 -28.29 5.05 -0.31
N ARG A 325 -28.27 5.83 -1.39
CA ARG A 325 -27.47 7.06 -1.50
C ARG A 325 -27.97 8.18 -0.57
N GLU A 326 -29.29 8.39 -0.53
CA GLU A 326 -29.93 9.34 0.38
C GLU A 326 -29.68 8.96 1.86
N TRP A 327 -29.78 7.66 2.18
CA TRP A 327 -29.49 7.13 3.51
C TRP A 327 -28.05 7.42 3.95
N ARG A 328 -27.04 7.08 3.14
CA ARG A 328 -25.61 7.38 3.43
C ARG A 328 -25.40 8.87 3.76
N HIS A 329 -25.90 9.75 2.90
CA HIS A 329 -25.79 11.20 3.07
C HIS A 329 -26.41 11.69 4.40
N ILE A 330 -27.59 11.19 4.77
CA ILE A 330 -28.25 11.56 6.02
C ILE A 330 -27.53 10.95 7.25
N GLN A 331 -26.99 9.73 7.17
CA GLN A 331 -26.18 9.18 8.27
C GLN A 331 -24.88 9.96 8.48
N MET A 332 -24.17 10.34 7.40
CA MET A 332 -23.00 11.22 7.47
C MET A 332 -23.33 12.55 8.15
N LEU A 333 -24.41 13.22 7.73
CA LEU A 333 -24.86 14.49 8.34
C LEU A 333 -25.27 14.34 9.82
N LYS A 334 -25.85 13.19 10.19
CA LYS A 334 -26.21 12.84 11.57
C LYS A 334 -24.96 12.66 12.45
N ARG A 335 -23.99 11.85 12.01
CA ARG A 335 -22.67 11.64 12.65
C ARG A 335 -21.88 12.95 12.80
N ALA A 336 -22.02 13.87 11.84
CA ALA A 336 -21.40 15.19 11.87
C ALA A 336 -22.15 16.24 12.72
N ALA A 337 -23.22 15.86 13.44
CA ALA A 337 -24.10 16.76 14.20
C ALA A 337 -24.75 17.89 13.37
N ARG A 338 -24.87 17.77 12.04
CA ARG A 338 -25.52 18.81 11.20
C ARG A 338 -27.04 18.88 11.43
N GLY A 339 -27.61 17.91 12.16
CA GLY A 339 -28.97 17.96 12.69
C GLY A 339 -29.15 18.93 13.88
N HIS A 340 -28.06 19.20 14.62
CA HIS A 340 -28.00 19.99 15.85
C HIS A 340 -27.58 21.46 15.63
N ASP A 341 -27.04 21.77 14.46
CA ASP A 341 -26.64 23.14 14.14
C ASP A 341 -27.87 24.04 13.90
N PRO A 342 -27.94 25.26 14.47
CA PRO A 342 -29.04 26.21 14.22
C PRO A 342 -29.23 26.55 12.73
N GLY A 343 -28.16 26.59 11.94
CA GLY A 343 -28.23 26.79 10.48
C GLY A 343 -28.55 25.52 9.69
N GLY A 344 -28.63 24.37 10.37
CA GLY A 344 -28.90 23.06 9.79
C GLY A 344 -27.89 22.65 8.71
N ILE A 345 -28.34 21.80 7.79
CA ILE A 345 -27.52 21.26 6.69
C ILE A 345 -26.90 22.38 5.84
N SER A 346 -27.61 23.49 5.64
CA SER A 346 -27.13 24.64 4.85
C SER A 346 -25.94 25.39 5.45
N ALA A 347 -25.65 25.22 6.74
CA ALA A 347 -24.47 25.79 7.41
C ALA A 347 -23.22 24.89 7.36
N THR A 348 -23.32 23.68 6.79
CA THR A 348 -22.21 22.72 6.69
C THR A 348 -21.05 23.30 5.87
N LYS A 349 -19.90 23.52 6.52
CA LYS A 349 -18.68 24.02 5.88
C LYS A 349 -17.86 22.88 5.29
N PRO A 350 -16.89 23.18 4.39
CA PRO A 350 -16.03 22.14 3.83
C PRO A 350 -15.29 21.34 4.91
N GLY A 351 -15.25 20.01 4.75
CA GLY A 351 -14.61 19.09 5.70
C GLY A 351 -15.32 18.83 7.04
N GLU A 352 -16.41 19.52 7.41
CA GLU A 352 -17.08 19.34 8.71
C GLU A 352 -17.70 17.94 8.94
N CYS A 353 -17.86 17.14 7.89
CA CYS A 353 -18.40 15.79 7.92
C CYS A 353 -17.34 14.67 7.79
N ALA A 354 -16.06 14.99 7.86
CA ALA A 354 -14.97 14.01 7.92
C ALA A 354 -14.59 13.69 9.38
N LEU A 355 -14.42 12.41 9.71
CA LEU A 355 -13.84 12.00 11.00
C LEU A 355 -12.35 12.34 11.06
N LEU A 356 -11.96 13.14 12.05
CA LEU A 356 -10.58 13.57 12.29
C LEU A 356 -9.81 12.52 13.11
N CYS A 357 -8.52 12.36 12.83
CA CYS A 357 -7.63 11.51 13.62
C CYS A 357 -7.39 12.07 15.04
N PRO A 358 -7.76 11.36 16.12
CA PRO A 358 -7.58 11.81 17.51
C PRO A 358 -6.12 12.01 17.93
N ALA A 359 -5.19 11.27 17.32
CA ALA A 359 -3.76 11.31 17.62
C ALA A 359 -3.00 12.44 16.90
N CYS A 360 -3.57 13.01 15.83
CA CYS A 360 -2.97 14.20 15.19
C CYS A 360 -2.96 15.41 16.14
N PRO A 361 -1.99 16.34 15.99
CA PRO A 361 -2.03 17.61 16.69
C PRO A 361 -3.22 18.48 16.22
N HIS A 362 -4.12 18.81 17.15
CA HIS A 362 -5.27 19.71 16.93
C HIS A 362 -5.27 20.84 17.98
N PRO A 363 -4.75 22.04 17.64
CA PRO A 363 -4.69 23.18 18.55
C PRO A 363 -6.07 23.55 19.12
N GLY A 364 -6.18 23.63 20.44
CA GLY A 364 -7.45 23.93 21.13
C GLY A 364 -8.41 22.74 21.28
N LEU A 365 -8.05 21.55 20.78
CA LEU A 365 -8.82 20.31 20.97
C LEU A 365 -8.03 19.30 21.82
N ASN A 366 -6.77 19.02 21.48
CA ASN A 366 -5.95 18.02 22.17
C ASN A 366 -4.51 18.43 22.54
N LEU A 367 -4.04 19.59 22.08
CA LEU A 367 -2.73 20.13 22.46
C LEU A 367 -2.78 20.92 23.79
N PRO A 368 -1.68 20.94 24.58
CA PRO A 368 -1.55 21.80 25.76
C PRO A 368 -1.67 23.30 25.38
N PRO A 369 -2.20 24.20 26.23
CA PRO A 369 -2.39 25.61 25.88
C PRO A 369 -1.09 26.35 25.48
N ASP A 370 0.05 25.90 25.99
CA ASP A 370 1.39 26.44 25.85
C ASP A 370 2.22 25.77 24.73
N TRP A 371 1.60 24.92 23.90
CA TRP A 371 2.29 24.16 22.83
C TRP A 371 3.11 25.03 21.86
N MET A 372 2.70 26.26 21.59
CA MET A 372 3.42 27.22 20.74
C MET A 372 4.73 27.73 21.36
N SER A 373 4.82 27.72 22.70
CA SER A 373 5.97 28.17 23.49
C SER A 373 6.84 26.99 23.99
N ALA A 374 6.59 25.79 23.49
CA ALA A 374 7.41 24.62 23.82
C ALA A 374 8.86 24.82 23.38
N ALA A 375 9.78 24.33 24.22
CA ALA A 375 11.21 24.33 23.95
C ALA A 375 11.52 23.58 22.64
N GLU A 376 12.57 24.03 21.95
CA GLU A 376 12.86 23.64 20.56
C GLU A 376 13.04 22.12 20.40
N ASP A 377 13.65 21.48 21.41
CA ASP A 377 13.83 20.04 21.56
C ASP A 377 12.52 19.24 21.64
N LYS A 378 11.37 19.89 21.88
CA LYS A 378 10.05 19.24 22.05
C LYS A 378 9.00 19.68 21.04
N GLN A 379 9.31 20.63 20.16
CA GLN A 379 8.35 21.11 19.15
C GLN A 379 7.97 20.02 18.13
N PHE A 380 8.82 19.00 17.93
CA PHE A 380 8.54 17.88 17.03
C PHE A 380 7.30 17.07 17.46
N LEU A 381 7.02 17.01 18.76
CA LEU A 381 5.83 16.35 19.32
C LEU A 381 4.53 16.92 18.73
N TYR A 382 4.52 18.20 18.36
CA TYR A 382 3.36 18.90 17.78
C TYR A 382 3.40 19.00 16.24
N ALA A 383 4.31 18.28 15.57
CA ALA A 383 4.40 18.25 14.11
C ALA A 383 3.24 17.48 13.46
N LEU A 384 2.74 17.98 12.33
CA LEU A 384 1.73 17.28 11.53
C LEU A 384 2.40 16.42 10.45
N PHE A 385 2.24 15.10 10.59
CA PHE A 385 2.74 14.10 9.64
C PHE A 385 1.71 13.82 8.53
N LEU A 386 2.07 14.13 7.29
CA LEU A 386 1.27 13.98 6.07
C LEU A 386 1.95 13.04 5.08
N ALA A 387 1.17 12.26 4.35
CA ALA A 387 1.65 11.45 3.22
C ALA A 387 0.73 11.63 2.00
N LEU A 388 1.33 11.87 0.83
CA LEU A 388 0.65 12.16 -0.44
C LEU A 388 0.84 10.99 -1.42
N ASP A 389 -0.21 10.60 -2.14
CA ASP A 389 -0.12 9.60 -3.24
C ASP A 389 -1.36 9.61 -4.17
N ALA A 390 -1.27 8.94 -5.33
CA ALA A 390 -2.28 8.85 -6.39
C ALA A 390 -2.69 7.41 -6.78
N ASN A 391 -3.91 7.01 -6.41
CA ASN A 391 -4.46 5.70 -6.76
C ASN A 391 -5.01 5.65 -8.21
N PHE A 392 -4.26 5.02 -9.12
CA PHE A 392 -4.65 4.82 -10.53
C PHE A 392 -5.55 3.60 -10.82
N ARG A 393 -5.91 2.80 -9.81
CA ARG A 393 -6.93 1.74 -9.92
C ARG A 393 -8.33 2.33 -9.81
N LEU A 394 -8.49 3.37 -8.99
CA LEU A 394 -9.71 4.17 -8.81
C LEU A 394 -10.02 5.07 -10.03
N ARG A 395 -10.17 4.49 -11.24
CA ARG A 395 -10.61 5.21 -12.45
C ARG A 395 -12.14 5.38 -12.51
N ARG A 396 -12.63 6.43 -13.19
CA ARG A 396 -14.05 6.62 -13.55
C ARG A 396 -14.23 6.79 -15.06
N LYS A 397 -15.17 6.06 -15.66
CA LYS A 397 -15.58 6.28 -17.06
C LYS A 397 -16.35 7.59 -17.25
N ASP A 398 -16.32 8.13 -18.46
CA ASP A 398 -17.15 9.28 -18.81
C ASP A 398 -18.58 8.86 -19.21
N VAL A 399 -19.42 8.57 -18.21
CA VAL A 399 -20.80 8.06 -18.38
C VAL A 399 -21.89 9.01 -17.88
N SER A 400 -21.54 10.07 -17.15
CA SER A 400 -22.49 11.05 -16.61
C SER A 400 -21.77 12.35 -16.21
N SER A 401 -22.54 13.43 -16.05
CA SER A 401 -22.07 14.77 -15.68
C SER A 401 -22.66 15.25 -14.35
N GLU A 402 -22.03 16.24 -13.73
CA GLU A 402 -22.49 16.90 -12.49
C GLU A 402 -23.93 17.46 -12.58
N GLN A 403 -24.45 17.68 -13.79
CA GLN A 403 -25.82 18.16 -14.01
C GLN A 403 -26.87 17.04 -13.88
N LYS A 404 -26.48 15.80 -14.18
CA LYS A 404 -27.34 14.60 -14.10
C LYS A 404 -27.13 13.84 -12.80
N ASP A 405 -25.92 13.88 -12.27
CA ASP A 405 -25.50 13.24 -11.04
C ASP A 405 -24.59 14.17 -10.22
N PRO A 406 -25.13 15.25 -9.62
CA PRO A 406 -24.39 16.12 -8.71
C PRO A 406 -24.05 15.40 -7.41
N GLY A 407 -22.90 15.69 -6.80
CA GLY A 407 -22.58 15.21 -5.45
C GLY A 407 -23.55 15.77 -4.40
N LEU A 408 -23.93 14.95 -3.41
CA LEU A 408 -24.76 15.41 -2.28
C LEU A 408 -23.88 16.15 -1.26
N GLY A 409 -22.70 15.60 -0.95
CA GLY A 409 -21.64 16.31 -0.25
C GLY A 409 -20.88 17.26 -1.19
N LYS A 410 -21.02 18.58 -1.03
CA LYS A 410 -20.29 19.57 -1.84
C LYS A 410 -18.92 19.88 -1.23
N GLY A 411 -18.07 18.86 -1.16
CA GLY A 411 -16.81 18.90 -0.43
C GLY A 411 -17.02 18.99 1.09
N TRP A 412 -17.99 18.26 1.63
CA TRP A 412 -18.29 18.29 3.07
C TRP A 412 -17.44 17.32 3.90
N ALA A 413 -16.72 16.38 3.28
CA ALA A 413 -15.83 15.43 3.96
C ALA A 413 -14.41 15.44 3.39
N PHE A 414 -13.95 14.35 2.76
CA PHE A 414 -12.56 14.15 2.35
C PHE A 414 -12.29 14.74 0.96
N TYR A 415 -13.20 14.51 0.01
CA TYR A 415 -13.15 15.18 -1.29
C TYR A 415 -13.18 16.70 -1.14
N CYS A 416 -12.28 17.39 -1.85
CA CYS A 416 -12.26 18.84 -1.96
C CYS A 416 -13.59 19.41 -2.51
N ASP A 417 -13.84 20.70 -2.31
CA ASP A 417 -14.85 21.43 -3.08
C ASP A 417 -14.59 21.28 -4.58
N VAL A 418 -15.39 20.41 -5.21
CA VAL A 418 -15.21 19.94 -6.58
C VAL A 418 -15.29 21.08 -7.59
N LEU A 419 -16.10 22.11 -7.33
CA LEU A 419 -16.27 23.22 -8.28
C LEU A 419 -15.01 24.08 -8.30
N LYS A 420 -14.48 24.44 -7.12
CA LYS A 420 -13.22 25.19 -6.99
C LYS A 420 -12.03 24.39 -7.51
N TYR A 421 -11.95 23.10 -7.18
CA TYR A 421 -10.90 22.20 -7.64
C TYR A 421 -10.87 22.05 -9.17
N MET A 422 -12.04 21.85 -9.80
CA MET A 422 -12.13 21.75 -11.27
C MET A 422 -11.89 23.10 -11.96
N GLU A 423 -12.23 24.22 -11.33
CA GLU A 423 -11.88 25.56 -11.81
C GLU A 423 -10.36 25.79 -11.76
N HIS A 424 -9.70 25.45 -10.66
CA HIS A 424 -8.23 25.49 -10.52
C HIS A 424 -7.54 24.60 -11.56
N VAL A 425 -7.97 23.34 -11.71
CA VAL A 425 -7.44 22.40 -12.72
C VAL A 425 -7.63 22.93 -14.14
N LYS A 426 -8.77 23.56 -14.44
CA LYS A 426 -9.03 24.17 -15.75
C LYS A 426 -8.17 25.41 -15.99
N ARG A 427 -7.98 26.24 -14.97
CA ARG A 427 -7.20 27.48 -14.99
C ARG A 427 -5.71 27.21 -15.20
N ASN A 428 -5.20 26.15 -14.56
CA ASN A 428 -3.78 25.79 -14.58
C ASN A 428 -3.44 24.64 -15.54
N TRP A 429 -4.38 24.20 -16.40
CA TRP A 429 -4.22 23.04 -17.30
C TRP A 429 -2.96 23.05 -18.19
N LYS A 430 -2.46 24.24 -18.54
CA LYS A 430 -1.25 24.43 -19.35
C LYS A 430 0.06 24.44 -18.56
N GLN A 431 0.03 24.18 -17.25
CA GLN A 431 1.24 24.12 -16.45
C GLN A 431 2.04 22.87 -16.84
N GLU A 432 3.19 23.09 -17.47
CA GLU A 432 4.17 22.04 -17.74
C GLU A 432 4.81 21.58 -16.42
N GLN A 433 5.09 20.28 -16.34
CA GLN A 433 5.76 19.66 -15.19
C GLN A 433 7.24 19.46 -15.55
N ASP A 434 8.13 19.93 -14.67
CA ASP A 434 9.58 19.74 -14.83
C ASP A 434 9.89 18.23 -14.94
N ARG A 435 10.82 17.85 -15.83
CA ARG A 435 11.24 16.45 -16.00
C ARG A 435 12.07 15.98 -14.80
N SER A 436 12.05 14.68 -14.53
CA SER A 436 12.74 14.10 -13.39
C SER A 436 14.25 14.31 -13.43
N HIS A 437 14.81 14.87 -12.36
CA HIS A 437 16.27 15.03 -12.16
C HIS A 437 16.93 13.90 -11.35
N CYS A 438 16.17 12.91 -10.86
CA CYS A 438 16.73 11.72 -10.20
C CYS A 438 16.62 10.46 -11.08
N VAL A 439 15.60 9.63 -10.89
CA VAL A 439 15.29 8.45 -11.72
C VAL A 439 14.06 8.75 -12.58
N ALA A 440 14.04 8.16 -13.77
CA ALA A 440 12.97 8.21 -14.77
C ALA A 440 11.70 7.49 -14.26
N HIS A 441 11.01 8.11 -13.31
CA HIS A 441 9.77 7.60 -12.74
C HIS A 441 8.65 7.65 -13.77
N ASP A 442 8.06 6.48 -14.05
CA ASP A 442 7.07 6.26 -15.10
C ASP A 442 5.79 7.13 -14.92
N ALA A 443 5.54 7.61 -13.70
CA ALA A 443 4.50 8.56 -13.34
C ALA A 443 4.77 10.00 -13.84
N VAL A 444 6.03 10.45 -13.81
CA VAL A 444 6.45 11.78 -14.28
C VAL A 444 6.68 11.78 -15.79
N ASP A 445 7.31 10.72 -16.31
CA ASP A 445 7.72 10.66 -17.72
C ASP A 445 6.60 10.24 -18.69
N LYS A 446 5.49 9.66 -18.20
CA LYS A 446 4.37 9.19 -19.05
C LYS A 446 2.97 9.48 -18.47
N PRO A 447 2.59 10.76 -18.23
CA PRO A 447 1.23 11.11 -17.79
C PRO A 447 0.14 10.72 -18.82
N ASP A 448 0.49 10.65 -20.11
CA ASP A 448 -0.43 10.34 -21.22
C ASP A 448 -0.84 8.86 -21.37
N ARG A 449 -1.00 8.10 -20.27
CA ARG A 449 -1.48 6.70 -20.30
C ARG A 449 -2.99 6.58 -20.55
N GLU A 450 -3.37 6.87 -21.79
CA GLU A 450 -4.66 6.59 -22.46
C GLU A 450 -5.92 6.86 -21.62
N ALA A 451 -6.23 8.15 -21.40
CA ALA A 451 -7.49 8.59 -20.77
C ALA A 451 -8.74 8.43 -21.69
N ARG A 452 -8.68 7.61 -22.76
CA ARG A 452 -9.76 7.49 -23.76
C ARG A 452 -11.01 6.85 -23.13
N GLY A 453 -12.06 7.64 -22.96
CA GLY A 453 -13.33 7.21 -22.34
C GLY A 453 -13.35 7.26 -20.80
N THR A 454 -12.32 7.81 -20.16
CA THR A 454 -12.28 8.04 -18.71
C THR A 454 -12.31 9.53 -18.39
N ALA A 455 -13.25 9.94 -17.52
CA ALA A 455 -13.30 11.30 -16.98
C ALA A 455 -12.50 11.45 -15.66
N SER A 456 -11.95 10.34 -15.14
CA SER A 456 -10.94 10.34 -14.08
C SER A 456 -9.99 9.15 -14.26
N SER A 457 -8.67 9.42 -14.31
CA SER A 457 -7.59 8.44 -14.40
C SER A 457 -7.15 7.86 -13.05
N GLY A 458 -7.63 8.41 -11.93
CA GLY A 458 -7.28 8.00 -10.58
C GLY A 458 -7.80 8.97 -9.52
N VAL A 459 -7.42 8.76 -8.26
CA VAL A 459 -7.75 9.67 -7.15
C VAL A 459 -6.46 9.96 -6.38
N GLY A 460 -6.12 11.25 -6.25
CA GLY A 460 -5.09 11.69 -5.31
C GLY A 460 -5.65 11.84 -3.90
N ALA A 461 -4.81 11.59 -2.90
CA ALA A 461 -5.16 11.79 -1.49
C ALA A 461 -3.98 12.25 -0.64
N ILE A 462 -4.33 12.75 0.55
CA ILE A 462 -3.39 13.02 1.62
C ILE A 462 -3.90 12.39 2.92
N ASP A 463 -3.00 11.66 3.57
CA ASP A 463 -3.26 10.85 4.74
C ASP A 463 -2.42 11.35 5.93
N CYS A 464 -2.83 11.03 7.16
CA CYS A 464 -1.94 11.10 8.30
C CYS A 464 -0.92 9.96 8.22
N ALA A 465 0.36 10.28 8.03
CA ALA A 465 1.41 9.29 7.78
C ALA A 465 1.66 8.31 8.95
N ARG A 466 1.28 8.67 10.19
CA ARG A 466 1.50 7.85 11.40
C ARG A 466 0.30 6.98 11.81
N HIS A 467 -0.90 7.26 11.28
CA HIS A 467 -2.17 6.70 11.75
C HIS A 467 -3.08 6.14 10.65
N ASN A 468 -2.63 6.16 9.39
CA ASN A 468 -3.34 5.57 8.26
C ASN A 468 -4.77 6.14 8.06
N MET A 469 -5.01 7.43 8.34
CA MET A 469 -6.34 8.07 8.23
C MET A 469 -6.36 9.19 7.18
N LYS A 470 -7.45 9.29 6.40
CA LYS A 470 -7.64 10.33 5.36
C LYS A 470 -7.83 11.72 5.98
N ARG A 471 -7.22 12.76 5.37
CA ARG A 471 -7.39 14.17 5.77
C ARG A 471 -8.69 14.78 5.19
N PRO A 472 -9.37 15.69 5.93
CA PRO A 472 -10.46 16.48 5.37
C PRO A 472 -9.95 17.40 4.26
N GLN A 473 -10.78 17.63 3.23
CA GLN A 473 -10.48 18.53 2.10
C GLN A 473 -9.10 18.29 1.43
N ALA A 474 -8.77 17.02 1.21
CA ALA A 474 -7.45 16.61 0.73
C ALA A 474 -7.49 15.50 -0.34
N LEU A 475 -8.66 15.20 -0.89
CA LEU A 475 -8.86 14.15 -1.90
C LEU A 475 -9.50 14.72 -3.17
N GLY A 476 -9.14 14.18 -4.33
CA GLY A 476 -9.52 14.74 -5.63
C GLY A 476 -9.37 13.77 -6.81
N ASP A 477 -10.34 13.80 -7.73
CA ASP A 477 -10.27 13.07 -8.99
C ASP A 477 -9.10 13.60 -9.84
N LEU A 478 -8.37 12.71 -10.50
CA LEU A 478 -7.26 13.05 -11.40
C LEU A 478 -7.70 12.97 -12.86
N GLN A 479 -7.54 14.05 -13.63
CA GLN A 479 -8.09 14.13 -15.00
C GLN A 479 -7.17 13.49 -16.05
N LEU A 480 -5.86 13.60 -15.86
CA LEU A 480 -4.82 13.09 -16.77
C LEU A 480 -3.52 12.89 -15.98
N GLY A 481 -3.31 11.67 -15.49
CA GLY A 481 -2.18 11.35 -14.64
C GLY A 481 -2.18 12.10 -13.31
N GLU A 482 -1.09 11.97 -12.57
CA GLU A 482 -0.81 12.76 -11.37
C GLU A 482 0.06 13.95 -11.77
N ARG A 483 -0.50 15.15 -11.68
CA ARG A 483 0.19 16.41 -12.04
C ARG A 483 0.30 17.30 -10.83
N TYR A 484 1.35 18.10 -10.75
CA TYR A 484 1.60 19.00 -9.61
C TYR A 484 0.39 19.87 -9.25
N MET A 485 -0.32 20.47 -10.22
CA MET A 485 -1.51 21.29 -9.88
C MET A 485 -2.65 20.52 -9.18
N ASN A 486 -2.74 19.20 -9.36
CA ASN A 486 -3.72 18.37 -8.66
C ASN A 486 -3.27 18.16 -7.20
N MET A 487 -2.03 17.72 -6.98
CA MET A 487 -1.49 17.43 -5.65
C MET A 487 -1.22 18.69 -4.81
N ASP A 488 -0.75 19.77 -5.43
CA ASP A 488 -0.59 21.09 -4.80
C ASP A 488 -1.91 21.60 -4.22
N TYR A 489 -3.01 21.49 -4.97
CA TYR A 489 -4.32 21.94 -4.49
C TYR A 489 -4.72 21.17 -3.23
N MET A 490 -4.69 19.84 -3.30
CA MET A 490 -5.03 18.96 -2.17
C MET A 490 -4.11 19.20 -0.97
N PHE A 491 -2.81 19.44 -1.20
CA PHE A 491 -1.85 19.77 -0.16
C PHE A 491 -2.21 21.07 0.54
N PHE A 492 -2.35 22.16 -0.20
CA PHE A 492 -2.65 23.47 0.36
C PHE A 492 -4.04 23.50 1.03
N THR A 493 -5.09 22.91 0.45
CA THR A 493 -6.40 22.84 1.13
C THR A 493 -6.35 21.99 2.41
N SER A 494 -5.51 20.96 2.48
CA SER A 494 -5.36 20.14 3.69
C SER A 494 -4.65 20.85 4.86
N ILE A 495 -3.86 21.90 4.61
CA ILE A 495 -3.11 22.65 5.64
C ILE A 495 -3.54 24.13 5.78
N HIS A 496 -4.37 24.64 4.87
CA HIS A 496 -4.84 26.02 4.87
C HIS A 496 -5.52 26.39 6.21
N GLY A 497 -5.10 27.50 6.80
CA GLY A 497 -5.59 27.95 8.11
C GLY A 497 -5.06 27.17 9.32
N SER A 498 -4.19 26.16 9.14
CA SER A 498 -3.58 25.43 10.26
C SER A 498 -2.67 26.33 11.10
N PRO A 499 -2.88 26.45 12.43
CA PRO A 499 -1.99 27.21 13.31
C PRO A 499 -0.62 26.53 13.52
N LEU A 500 -0.51 25.23 13.20
CA LEU A 500 0.67 24.41 13.49
C LEU A 500 1.96 24.96 12.85
N LEU A 501 3.08 24.74 13.54
CA LEU A 501 4.38 25.29 13.18
C LEU A 501 5.30 24.29 12.47
N ARG A 502 5.15 22.98 12.69
CA ARG A 502 5.99 21.94 12.06
C ARG A 502 5.13 20.97 11.24
N PHE A 503 5.61 20.64 10.03
CA PHE A 503 4.96 19.71 9.11
C PHE A 503 6.01 18.75 8.53
N VAL A 504 5.70 17.46 8.54
CA VAL A 504 6.51 16.40 7.92
C VAL A 504 5.70 15.84 6.77
N VAL A 505 6.24 15.87 5.56
CA VAL A 505 5.50 15.66 4.30
C VAL A 505 6.18 14.55 3.49
N SER A 506 5.57 13.36 3.49
CA SER A 506 5.98 12.22 2.68
C SER A 506 5.35 12.27 1.30
N TYR A 507 6.14 12.05 0.24
CA TYR A 507 5.64 11.87 -1.12
C TYR A 507 6.69 11.18 -1.99
N ASP A 508 6.30 10.22 -2.83
CA ASP A 508 7.17 9.52 -3.81
C ASP A 508 8.16 10.46 -4.49
N ILE A 509 7.65 11.50 -5.13
CA ILE A 509 8.45 12.46 -5.87
C ILE A 509 8.71 13.75 -5.07
N ALA A 510 8.69 13.69 -3.72
CA ALA A 510 8.99 14.81 -2.83
C ALA A 510 10.27 15.54 -3.25
N CYS A 511 11.34 14.79 -3.54
CA CYS A 511 12.64 15.33 -3.94
C CYS A 511 12.64 16.17 -5.23
N GLN A 512 11.57 16.12 -6.03
CA GLN A 512 11.34 16.98 -7.20
C GLN A 512 10.22 17.99 -6.94
N TRP A 513 9.08 17.51 -6.43
CA TRP A 513 7.85 18.26 -6.24
C TRP A 513 7.99 19.46 -5.30
N HIS A 514 8.73 19.33 -4.19
CA HIS A 514 8.83 20.39 -3.18
C HIS A 514 9.61 21.62 -3.68
N ILE A 515 10.54 21.46 -4.63
CA ILE A 515 11.56 22.47 -4.98
C ILE A 515 10.92 23.82 -5.34
N LYS A 516 9.88 23.81 -6.19
CA LYS A 516 9.15 25.01 -6.63
C LYS A 516 7.78 25.17 -5.97
N ILE A 517 7.46 24.42 -4.90
CA ILE A 517 6.10 24.34 -4.36
C ILE A 517 5.54 25.72 -3.96
N TRP A 518 6.36 26.57 -3.36
CA TRP A 518 5.99 27.92 -2.94
C TRP A 518 5.86 28.89 -4.12
N GLU A 519 6.68 28.73 -5.16
CA GLU A 519 6.56 29.49 -6.41
C GLU A 519 5.25 29.14 -7.14
N ARG A 520 4.89 27.84 -7.18
CA ARG A 520 3.61 27.39 -7.75
C ARG A 520 2.42 27.91 -6.94
N MET A 521 2.46 27.85 -5.61
CA MET A 521 1.44 28.42 -4.71
C MET A 521 1.16 29.90 -5.01
N LEU A 522 2.22 30.72 -5.13
CA LEU A 522 2.10 32.14 -5.45
C LEU A 522 1.65 32.37 -6.90
N GLY A 523 2.17 31.58 -7.85
CA GLY A 523 1.78 31.60 -9.26
C GLY A 523 0.32 31.25 -9.51
N TYR A 524 -0.29 30.40 -8.64
CA TYR A 524 -1.73 30.12 -8.69
C TYR A 524 -2.59 31.33 -8.31
N ASN A 525 -2.06 32.36 -7.64
CA ASN A 525 -2.77 33.59 -7.29
C ASN A 525 -4.18 33.32 -6.70
N ASP A 526 -4.27 32.32 -5.82
CA ASP A 526 -5.51 31.83 -5.25
C ASP A 526 -5.50 31.97 -3.73
N ALA A 527 -6.31 32.91 -3.21
CA ALA A 527 -6.36 33.19 -1.79
C ALA A 527 -6.82 32.00 -0.93
N THR A 528 -7.42 30.97 -1.53
CA THR A 528 -7.82 29.73 -0.82
C THR A 528 -6.70 28.69 -0.72
N LEU A 529 -5.60 28.89 -1.44
CA LEU A 529 -4.40 28.04 -1.40
C LEU A 529 -3.20 28.71 -0.72
N LEU A 530 -3.29 30.01 -0.38
CA LEU A 530 -2.19 30.72 0.26
C LEU A 530 -1.98 30.26 1.71
N VAL A 531 -0.83 29.65 1.97
CA VAL A 531 -0.36 29.30 3.31
C VAL A 531 0.66 30.36 3.78
N ASP A 532 0.43 30.94 4.95
CA ASP A 532 1.42 31.82 5.58
C ASP A 532 2.58 30.99 6.14
N GLY A 533 3.71 30.98 5.44
CA GLY A 533 4.91 30.25 5.82
C GLY A 533 5.70 30.86 6.99
N ARG A 534 5.31 32.04 7.51
CA ARG A 534 6.06 32.71 8.58
C ARG A 534 6.01 31.89 9.88
N GLY A 535 7.18 31.45 10.35
CA GLY A 535 7.31 30.59 11.52
C GLY A 535 6.86 29.13 11.29
N LYS A 536 6.64 28.73 10.03
CA LYS A 536 6.33 27.34 9.68
C LYS A 536 7.55 26.64 9.08
N PHE A 537 7.79 25.42 9.55
CA PHE A 537 8.89 24.54 9.12
C PHE A 537 8.29 23.32 8.40
N PHE A 538 8.86 22.98 7.25
CA PHE A 538 8.39 21.89 6.38
C PHE A 538 9.54 20.95 6.06
N THR A 539 9.43 19.70 6.50
CA THR A 539 10.38 18.62 6.23
C THR A 539 9.79 17.72 5.16
N PHE A 540 10.39 17.70 3.96
CA PHE A 540 9.94 16.89 2.83
C PHE A 540 10.76 15.61 2.73
N LEU A 541 10.10 14.45 2.63
CA LEU A 541 10.73 13.12 2.66
C LEU A 541 10.07 12.20 1.61
N VAL A 542 10.75 11.11 1.24
CA VAL A 542 10.22 10.05 0.37
C VAL A 542 9.89 8.83 1.23
N PRO A 543 8.78 8.11 0.99
CA PRO A 543 8.41 6.92 1.76
C PRO A 543 9.52 5.85 1.79
N LYS A 544 9.67 5.12 2.91
CA LYS A 544 10.77 4.16 3.15
C LYS A 544 10.89 3.05 2.09
N PHE A 545 9.78 2.59 1.51
CA PHE A 545 9.74 1.57 0.45
C PHE A 545 10.07 2.15 -0.93
N HIS A 546 9.75 3.42 -1.17
CA HIS A 546 9.91 4.10 -2.45
C HIS A 546 11.32 4.73 -2.60
N LEU A 547 11.91 5.19 -1.50
CA LEU A 547 13.24 5.82 -1.43
C LEU A 547 14.37 5.02 -2.11
N PRO A 548 14.50 3.68 -1.96
CA PRO A 548 15.56 2.89 -2.61
C PRO A 548 15.53 2.92 -4.14
N ALA A 549 14.42 3.31 -4.76
CA ALA A 549 14.32 3.49 -6.21
C ALA A 549 14.91 4.83 -6.70
N HIS A 550 15.35 5.71 -5.80
CA HIS A 550 15.93 7.01 -6.14
C HIS A 550 17.47 6.96 -6.21
N ILE A 551 18.09 8.04 -6.70
CA ILE A 551 19.55 8.19 -6.72
C ILE A 551 20.15 8.23 -5.30
N GLU A 552 21.45 7.95 -5.20
CA GLU A 552 22.22 7.93 -3.94
C GLU A 552 22.05 9.21 -3.11
N GLU A 553 22.10 10.38 -3.74
CA GLU A 553 21.88 11.67 -3.06
C GLU A 553 20.49 11.76 -2.39
N CYS A 554 19.44 11.27 -3.06
CA CYS A 554 18.09 11.27 -2.51
C CYS A 554 17.96 10.33 -1.31
N ASN A 555 18.59 9.15 -1.37
CA ASN A 555 18.63 8.17 -0.28
C ASN A 555 19.26 8.74 1.01
N LEU A 556 20.10 9.78 0.90
CA LEU A 556 20.70 10.46 2.05
C LEU A 556 19.93 11.72 2.49
N LYS A 557 19.32 12.47 1.56
CA LYS A 557 18.64 13.75 1.86
C LYS A 557 17.15 13.63 2.23
N PHE A 558 16.43 12.62 1.73
CA PHE A 558 14.97 12.49 1.87
C PHE A 558 14.55 11.29 2.74
N SER A 559 15.44 10.82 3.61
CA SER A 559 15.27 9.58 4.38
C SER A 559 14.72 9.81 5.78
N PHE A 560 13.57 9.20 6.08
CA PHE A 560 13.02 9.12 7.45
C PHE A 560 14.02 8.53 8.47
N ASN A 561 14.85 7.57 8.06
CA ASN A 561 15.80 6.91 8.97
C ASN A 561 16.96 7.83 9.41
N LEU A 562 17.25 8.89 8.63
CA LEU A 562 18.37 9.80 8.87
C LEU A 562 17.93 11.16 9.40
N THR A 563 16.73 11.61 9.01
CA THR A 563 16.15 12.91 9.40
C THR A 563 15.73 12.90 10.87
N ARG A 564 16.00 13.99 11.60
CA ARG A 564 15.54 14.18 12.99
C ARG A 564 14.05 14.48 13.09
N ASP A 565 13.54 14.44 14.31
CA ASP A 565 12.22 14.97 14.69
C ASP A 565 11.05 14.21 14.02
N VAL A 566 11.25 12.95 13.61
CA VAL A 566 10.26 12.13 12.86
C VAL A 566 9.97 10.75 13.45
N GLY A 567 10.75 10.29 14.44
CA GLY A 567 10.58 8.95 15.00
C GLY A 567 10.80 7.83 13.98
N GLN A 568 10.04 6.75 14.08
CA GLN A 568 10.08 5.61 13.15
C GLN A 568 9.07 5.70 11.99
N THR A 569 8.43 6.85 11.80
CA THR A 569 7.46 7.11 10.71
C THR A 569 7.96 6.59 9.36
N ASP A 570 7.11 5.87 8.62
CA ASP A 570 7.46 5.18 7.38
C ASP A 570 7.13 5.98 6.09
N GLY A 571 6.05 6.75 6.12
CA GLY A 571 5.51 7.48 4.96
C GLY A 571 4.44 6.70 4.17
N GLU A 572 4.17 5.44 4.51
CA GLU A 572 3.44 4.44 3.70
C GLU A 572 1.92 4.38 3.99
N ALA A 573 1.36 5.46 4.55
CA ALA A 573 -0.06 5.50 4.93
C ALA A 573 -1.05 5.37 3.75
N PRO A 574 -0.83 6.03 2.58
CA PRO A 574 -1.79 5.98 1.49
C PRO A 574 -1.99 4.58 0.93
N GLU A 575 -0.90 3.83 0.68
CA GLU A 575 -0.94 2.48 0.10
C GLU A 575 -1.69 1.46 0.98
N ARG A 576 -1.54 1.56 2.31
CA ARG A 576 -2.35 0.77 3.27
C ARG A 576 -3.85 1.10 3.14
N GLY A 577 -4.21 2.37 2.98
CA GLY A 577 -5.59 2.79 2.67
C GLY A 577 -6.08 2.38 1.26
N TRP A 578 -5.17 2.28 0.29
CA TRP A 578 -5.47 1.82 -1.06
C TRP A 578 -5.76 0.33 -1.12
N ALA A 579 -5.06 -0.51 -0.36
CA ALA A 579 -5.36 -1.94 -0.26
C ALA A 579 -6.86 -2.19 0.04
N ASN A 580 -7.43 -1.48 1.02
CA ASN A 580 -8.86 -1.56 1.34
C ASN A 580 -9.74 -1.04 0.19
N THR A 581 -9.52 0.20 -0.24
CA THR A 581 -10.43 0.87 -1.20
C THR A 581 -10.30 0.42 -2.67
N ASN A 582 -9.22 -0.27 -3.03
CA ASN A 582 -9.03 -0.86 -4.37
C ASN A 582 -10.15 -1.84 -4.74
N THR A 583 -10.76 -2.49 -3.75
CA THR A 583 -11.95 -3.34 -3.92
C THR A 583 -13.12 -2.60 -4.57
N LEU A 584 -13.32 -1.32 -4.22
CA LEU A 584 -14.38 -0.44 -4.74
C LEU A 584 -14.12 0.03 -6.17
N ALA A 585 -12.94 -0.22 -6.75
CA ALA A 585 -12.61 0.24 -8.10
C ALA A 585 -13.57 -0.32 -9.17
N ARG A 586 -14.07 -1.55 -9.01
CA ARG A 586 -15.02 -2.15 -9.97
C ARG A 586 -16.41 -1.51 -9.89
N SER A 587 -16.93 -1.26 -8.69
CA SER A 587 -18.27 -0.70 -8.49
C SER A 587 -18.31 0.81 -8.79
N THR A 588 -17.28 1.55 -8.40
CA THR A 588 -17.21 3.02 -8.57
C THR A 588 -16.82 3.50 -9.97
N LYS A 589 -16.30 2.62 -10.83
CA LYS A 589 -15.83 2.97 -12.19
C LYS A 589 -16.94 3.33 -13.17
N GLU A 590 -18.10 2.70 -13.01
CA GLU A 590 -19.31 2.91 -13.83
C GLU A 590 -20.29 3.92 -13.20
N MET A 591 -19.98 4.47 -12.02
CA MET A 591 -20.81 5.47 -11.35
C MET A 591 -20.68 6.85 -12.03
N GLY A 592 -21.74 7.66 -11.90
CA GLY A 592 -21.65 9.09 -12.16
C GLY A 592 -20.75 9.81 -11.14
N PRO A 593 -20.34 11.05 -11.43
CA PRO A 593 -19.36 11.76 -10.63
C PRO A 593 -19.83 12.05 -9.20
N GLY A 594 -21.08 12.47 -9.01
CA GLY A 594 -21.64 12.76 -7.69
C GLY A 594 -21.75 11.52 -6.82
N HIS A 595 -22.41 10.47 -7.34
CA HIS A 595 -22.63 9.23 -6.61
C HIS A 595 -21.31 8.53 -6.26
N ARG A 596 -20.32 8.55 -7.16
CA ARG A 596 -18.98 8.03 -6.88
C ARG A 596 -18.35 8.69 -5.64
N ARG A 597 -18.42 10.01 -5.54
CA ARG A 597 -17.77 10.74 -4.44
C ARG A 597 -18.51 10.58 -3.13
N ASP A 598 -19.85 10.61 -3.15
CA ASP A 598 -20.65 10.33 -1.93
C ASP A 598 -20.34 8.91 -1.38
N ILE A 599 -20.15 7.91 -2.26
CA ILE A 599 -19.77 6.55 -1.88
C ILE A 599 -18.34 6.50 -1.30
N LEU A 600 -17.37 7.18 -1.93
CA LEU A 600 -16.00 7.17 -1.47
C LEU A 600 -15.79 7.96 -0.16
N ASP A 601 -16.41 9.14 0.01
CA ASP A 601 -16.39 9.91 1.26
C ASP A 601 -16.97 9.09 2.44
N ASP A 602 -18.04 8.33 2.19
CA ASP A 602 -18.67 7.44 3.16
C ASP A 602 -17.76 6.24 3.53
N HIS A 603 -17.09 5.63 2.54
CA HIS A 603 -16.09 4.58 2.78
C HIS A 603 -14.80 5.08 3.47
N TRP A 604 -14.38 6.33 3.27
CA TRP A 604 -13.25 6.90 4.01
C TRP A 604 -13.62 7.34 5.44
N ASN A 605 -14.90 7.67 5.69
CA ASN A 605 -15.39 7.87 7.06
C ASN A 605 -15.41 6.54 7.83
N ASP A 606 -15.89 5.46 7.21
CA ASP A 606 -15.82 4.09 7.76
C ASP A 606 -14.36 3.63 8.02
N TRP A 607 -13.45 3.89 7.08
CA TRP A 607 -12.02 3.63 7.26
C TRP A 607 -11.42 4.45 8.43
N ASN A 608 -11.69 5.76 8.52
CA ASN A 608 -11.22 6.56 9.66
C ASN A 608 -11.87 6.11 10.98
N HIS A 609 -13.15 5.71 10.99
CA HIS A 609 -13.85 5.19 12.17
C HIS A 609 -13.24 3.88 12.69
N THR A 610 -13.01 2.91 11.80
CA THR A 610 -12.38 1.63 12.16
C THR A 610 -10.94 1.82 12.65
N ARG A 611 -10.17 2.72 12.03
CA ARG A 611 -8.84 3.12 12.53
C ARG A 611 -8.93 3.81 13.91
N ILE A 612 -9.97 4.61 14.20
CA ILE A 612 -10.17 5.27 15.51
C ILE A 612 -10.41 4.23 16.61
N ILE A 613 -11.28 3.24 16.38
CA ILE A 613 -11.52 2.16 17.35
C ILE A 613 -10.23 1.36 17.61
N ALA A 614 -9.43 1.10 16.57
CA ALA A 614 -8.17 0.37 16.70
C ALA A 614 -7.05 1.11 17.47
N LEU A 615 -7.18 2.42 17.75
CA LEU A 615 -6.11 3.21 18.36
C LEU A 615 -5.64 2.70 19.73
N GLY A 616 -6.55 2.18 20.57
CA GLY A 616 -6.17 1.61 21.88
C GLY A 616 -5.10 0.53 21.74
N TYR A 617 -5.45 -0.54 21.03
CA TYR A 617 -4.55 -1.67 20.74
C TYR A 617 -3.32 -1.25 19.90
N ALA A 618 -3.50 -0.41 18.88
CA ALA A 618 -2.41 0.00 18.00
C ALA A 618 -1.34 0.84 18.72
N MET A 619 -1.73 1.78 19.59
CA MET A 619 -0.75 2.55 20.37
C MET A 619 -0.03 1.66 21.38
N ARG A 620 -0.75 0.71 22.00
CA ARG A 620 -0.16 -0.27 22.92
C ARG A 620 0.95 -1.09 22.24
N ARG A 621 0.63 -1.76 21.13
CA ARG A 621 1.58 -2.55 20.31
C ARG A 621 2.79 -1.72 19.89
N LYS A 622 2.59 -0.47 19.46
CA LYS A 622 3.69 0.43 19.10
C LYS A 622 4.62 0.74 20.28
N VAL A 623 4.10 1.01 21.48
CA VAL A 623 4.93 1.26 22.68
C VAL A 623 5.66 -0.01 23.12
N GLU A 624 4.97 -1.15 23.15
CA GLU A 624 5.55 -2.45 23.51
C GLU A 624 6.69 -2.86 22.56
N ARG A 625 6.65 -2.45 21.27
CA ARG A 625 7.76 -2.60 20.32
C ARG A 625 8.85 -1.53 20.45
N ALA A 626 8.47 -0.26 20.61
CA ALA A 626 9.41 0.87 20.54
C ALA A 626 10.32 0.99 21.77
N VAL A 627 9.84 0.61 22.95
CA VAL A 627 10.60 0.75 24.19
C VAL A 627 11.79 -0.22 24.28
N PRO A 628 11.65 -1.54 24.00
CA PRO A 628 12.80 -2.45 23.89
C PRO A 628 13.79 -2.02 22.81
N GLU A 629 13.31 -1.60 21.63
CA GLU A 629 14.18 -1.16 20.53
C GLU A 629 14.97 0.11 20.83
N MET A 630 14.37 1.08 21.54
CA MET A 630 15.08 2.25 22.06
C MET A 630 16.24 1.82 22.97
N VAL A 631 16.03 0.85 23.87
CA VAL A 631 17.08 0.34 24.76
C VAL A 631 18.17 -0.40 23.97
N ARG A 632 17.78 -1.37 23.13
CA ARG A 632 18.68 -2.16 22.28
C ARG A 632 19.58 -1.28 21.40
N THR A 633 19.02 -0.28 20.75
CA THR A 633 19.77 0.61 19.85
C THR A 633 20.60 1.66 20.60
N ARG A 634 20.17 2.12 21.78
CA ARG A 634 20.99 2.94 22.69
C ARG A 634 22.18 2.15 23.25
N LEU A 635 22.00 0.89 23.63
CA LEU A 635 23.09 0.01 24.05
C LEU A 635 24.09 -0.21 22.91
N ALA A 636 23.62 -0.49 21.69
CA ALA A 636 24.48 -0.63 20.52
C ALA A 636 25.29 0.65 20.21
N LEU A 637 24.70 1.85 20.38
CA LEU A 637 25.44 3.11 20.26
C LEU A 637 26.50 3.27 21.36
N ASN A 638 26.16 2.93 22.62
CA ASN A 638 27.08 3.00 23.75
C ASN A 638 28.28 2.04 23.58
N ASP A 639 28.06 0.82 23.09
CA ASP A 639 29.13 -0.14 22.78
C ASP A 639 30.10 0.39 21.72
N ILE A 640 29.58 0.99 20.64
CA ILE A 640 30.42 1.60 19.59
C ILE A 640 31.17 2.82 20.18
N ASN A 641 30.50 3.70 20.91
CA ASN A 641 31.14 4.84 21.58
C ASN A 641 32.26 4.41 22.53
N ALA A 642 32.07 3.33 23.30
CA ALA A 642 33.08 2.78 24.21
C ALA A 642 34.27 2.11 23.48
N SER A 643 34.10 1.73 22.20
CA SER A 643 35.18 1.24 21.34
C SER A 643 35.98 2.34 20.63
N LEU A 644 35.47 3.58 20.64
CA LEU A 644 36.07 4.76 20.02
C LEU A 644 36.74 5.63 21.09
N GLY A 645 37.70 6.46 20.70
CA GLY A 645 38.21 7.52 21.57
C GLY A 645 37.16 8.63 21.69
N SER A 646 37.00 9.23 22.87
CA SER A 646 35.99 10.29 23.10
C SER A 646 36.13 11.43 22.09
N GLU A 647 37.36 11.89 21.83
CA GLU A 647 37.67 12.92 20.83
C GLU A 647 37.12 12.60 19.42
N VAL A 648 37.10 11.32 19.04
CA VAL A 648 36.54 10.86 17.74
C VAL A 648 35.01 10.87 17.77
N VAL A 649 34.41 10.45 18.90
CA VAL A 649 32.95 10.51 19.11
C VAL A 649 32.46 11.96 19.13
N ASP A 650 33.20 12.87 19.77
CA ASP A 650 32.90 14.30 19.83
C ASP A 650 32.97 14.93 18.43
N GLN A 651 34.05 14.68 17.68
CA GLN A 651 34.20 15.16 16.29
C GLN A 651 33.09 14.64 15.36
N TRP A 652 32.72 13.36 15.46
CA TRP A 652 31.67 12.78 14.62
C TRP A 652 30.26 13.22 15.05
N THR A 653 30.05 13.50 16.34
CA THR A 653 28.81 14.11 16.85
C THR A 653 28.64 15.53 16.34
N GLU A 654 29.69 16.36 16.40
CA GLU A 654 29.66 17.70 15.83
C GLU A 654 29.50 17.68 14.29
N MET A 655 30.05 16.68 13.59
CA MET A 655 29.79 16.48 12.15
C MET A 655 28.32 16.13 11.88
N ALA A 656 27.74 15.22 12.66
CA ALA A 656 26.35 14.82 12.52
C ALA A 656 25.39 15.97 12.83
N GLU A 657 25.65 16.74 13.89
CA GLU A 657 24.76 17.82 14.34
C GLU A 657 24.78 19.02 13.39
N ARG A 658 25.93 19.33 12.77
CA ARG A 658 25.98 20.29 11.67
C ARG A 658 25.15 19.85 10.46
N TRP A 659 25.20 18.58 10.08
CA TRP A 659 24.39 18.04 8.97
C TRP A 659 22.89 17.97 9.30
N GLU A 660 22.56 17.66 10.55
CA GLU A 660 21.19 17.64 11.06
C GLU A 660 20.55 19.05 11.11
N ALA A 661 21.36 20.09 11.33
CA ALA A 661 20.93 21.48 11.25
C ALA A 661 20.94 22.04 9.80
N ASP A 662 21.89 21.59 8.96
CA ASP A 662 22.06 22.05 7.57
C ASP A 662 22.48 20.90 6.65
N VAL A 663 21.54 20.43 5.81
CA VAL A 663 21.75 19.37 4.80
C VAL A 663 22.58 19.81 3.57
N THR A 664 23.26 20.95 3.66
CA THR A 664 24.35 21.36 2.76
C THR A 664 25.76 21.20 3.37
N ALA A 665 25.85 20.89 4.67
CA ALA A 665 27.10 20.64 5.38
C ALA A 665 27.79 19.31 4.93
N PRO A 666 29.01 19.01 5.41
CA PRO A 666 29.65 17.72 5.16
C PRO A 666 28.84 16.54 5.72
N ASN A 667 28.34 15.68 4.84
CA ASN A 667 27.41 14.61 5.19
C ASN A 667 28.12 13.46 5.97
N PRO A 668 27.63 13.06 7.17
CA PRO A 668 28.22 12.00 7.99
C PRO A 668 27.97 10.59 7.43
N PHE A 669 26.94 10.42 6.60
CA PHE A 669 26.50 9.15 6.00
C PHE A 669 27.05 8.91 4.59
N ALA A 670 27.48 9.96 3.87
CA ALA A 670 28.03 9.87 2.51
C ALA A 670 29.51 9.47 2.51
N THR A 671 29.95 8.77 1.46
CA THR A 671 31.37 8.45 1.23
C THR A 671 32.15 9.64 0.65
N VAL A 672 33.41 9.80 1.05
CA VAL A 672 34.30 10.89 0.59
C VAL A 672 35.03 10.43 -0.66
N ARG A 673 34.29 10.39 -1.79
CA ARG A 673 34.76 9.85 -3.07
C ARG A 673 36.09 10.47 -3.54
N LYS A 674 37.20 9.76 -3.33
CA LYS A 674 38.44 9.93 -4.10
C LYS A 674 38.33 9.12 -5.39
N ASP A 675 37.51 9.61 -6.33
CA ASP A 675 37.17 8.91 -7.58
C ASP A 675 38.40 8.57 -8.44
N GLN A 676 38.79 7.29 -8.45
CA GLN A 676 39.79 6.68 -9.37
C GLN A 676 39.23 5.42 -10.06
N HIS A 677 37.96 5.45 -10.45
CA HIS A 677 37.32 4.35 -11.19
C HIS A 677 37.88 4.19 -12.61
N VAL A 678 37.89 2.96 -13.14
CA VAL A 678 38.32 2.67 -14.53
C VAL A 678 37.51 3.48 -15.55
N ALA A 679 36.22 3.74 -15.28
CA ALA A 679 35.36 4.56 -16.14
C ALA A 679 35.81 6.04 -16.21
N LYS A 680 36.22 6.62 -15.08
CA LYS A 680 36.73 8.00 -15.03
C LYS A 680 38.10 8.10 -15.70
N VAL A 681 39.00 7.14 -15.46
CA VAL A 681 40.30 7.07 -16.14
C VAL A 681 40.14 6.95 -17.68
N ARG A 682 39.11 6.26 -18.17
CA ARG A 682 38.77 6.23 -19.62
C ARG A 682 38.28 7.59 -20.13
N MET A 683 37.52 8.33 -19.31
CA MET A 683 37.01 9.67 -19.64
C MET A 683 38.17 10.67 -19.73
N GLU A 684 39.01 10.76 -18.70
CA GLU A 684 40.24 11.57 -18.68
C GLU A 684 41.12 11.29 -19.91
N LEU A 685 41.38 10.01 -20.22
CA LEU A 685 42.20 9.61 -21.37
C LEU A 685 41.54 9.86 -22.74
N ALA A 686 40.23 10.06 -22.80
CA ALA A 686 39.52 10.46 -24.02
C ALA A 686 39.52 11.98 -24.18
N GLU A 687 39.33 12.73 -23.09
CA GLU A 687 39.44 14.19 -23.05
C GLU A 687 40.87 14.66 -23.37
N GLU A 688 41.89 13.99 -22.80
CA GLU A 688 43.32 14.22 -23.10
C GLU A 688 43.69 13.87 -24.55
N ALA A 689 42.94 13.01 -25.24
CA ALA A 689 43.14 12.70 -26.66
C ALA A 689 42.47 13.77 -27.54
N ALA A 690 41.19 14.08 -27.28
CA ALA A 690 40.44 15.10 -27.99
C ALA A 690 41.07 16.49 -27.88
N ALA A 691 41.67 16.84 -26.73
CA ALA A 691 42.41 18.08 -26.54
C ALA A 691 43.66 18.16 -27.45
N ARG A 692 44.46 17.08 -27.53
CA ARG A 692 45.67 17.04 -28.37
C ARG A 692 45.35 17.02 -29.87
N GLU A 693 44.26 16.38 -30.26
CA GLU A 693 43.70 16.45 -31.62
C GLU A 693 43.26 17.89 -31.96
N ALA A 694 42.58 18.59 -31.04
CA ALA A 694 42.17 19.98 -31.24
C ALA A 694 43.35 20.98 -31.27
N GLU A 695 44.46 20.68 -30.58
CA GLU A 695 45.70 21.45 -30.67
C GLU A 695 46.54 21.16 -31.93
N GLY A 696 46.10 20.23 -32.79
CA GLY A 696 46.80 19.88 -34.03
C GLY A 696 48.11 19.12 -33.83
N GLN A 697 48.30 18.48 -32.66
CA GLN A 697 49.43 17.60 -32.41
C GLN A 697 49.14 16.21 -33.01
N GLU A 698 50.11 15.59 -33.69
CA GLU A 698 49.97 14.18 -34.08
C GLU A 698 49.94 13.29 -32.84
N ASP A 699 48.76 12.77 -32.46
CA ASP A 699 48.70 11.82 -31.34
C ASP A 699 49.45 10.54 -31.71
N GLU A 700 50.49 10.24 -30.93
CA GLU A 700 51.26 9.01 -31.01
C GLU A 700 50.40 7.72 -30.99
N GLY A 701 49.21 7.80 -30.40
CA GLY A 701 48.18 6.77 -30.32
C GLY A 701 47.29 6.60 -31.56
N ALA A 702 47.67 7.21 -32.69
CA ALA A 702 47.08 7.16 -34.04
C ALA A 702 45.86 6.22 -34.20
N VAL A 703 44.68 6.82 -34.43
CA VAL A 703 43.42 6.10 -34.71
C VAL A 703 43.60 5.19 -35.94
N ARG A 704 43.32 3.89 -35.77
CA ARG A 704 43.35 2.90 -36.84
C ARG A 704 42.03 2.13 -36.84
N GLY A 705 41.34 2.13 -38.00
CA GLY A 705 40.05 1.47 -38.14
C GLY A 705 38.95 2.02 -37.21
N ASN A 706 38.90 3.35 -37.04
CA ASN A 706 37.92 4.07 -36.21
C ASN A 706 37.95 3.76 -34.69
N MET A 707 39.04 3.18 -34.17
CA MET A 707 39.25 2.99 -32.72
C MET A 707 40.54 3.68 -32.24
N HIS A 708 40.57 4.15 -30.99
CA HIS A 708 41.76 4.69 -30.33
C HIS A 708 42.48 3.62 -29.49
N ILE A 709 43.80 3.71 -29.31
CA ILE A 709 44.60 2.70 -28.59
C ILE A 709 44.15 2.50 -27.13
N THR A 710 43.71 3.57 -26.44
CA THR A 710 43.10 3.47 -25.10
C THR A 710 41.88 2.56 -25.10
N GLU A 711 41.05 2.65 -26.14
CA GLU A 711 39.82 1.90 -26.27
C GLU A 711 40.10 0.42 -26.58
N LEU A 712 41.07 0.13 -27.44
CA LEU A 712 41.56 -1.24 -27.69
C LEU A 712 42.03 -1.92 -26.40
N ILE A 713 42.87 -1.24 -25.60
CA ILE A 713 43.34 -1.74 -24.30
C ILE A 713 42.15 -1.91 -23.34
N ALA A 714 41.25 -0.92 -23.27
CA ALA A 714 40.06 -0.93 -22.43
C ALA A 714 39.07 -2.06 -22.77
N MET A 715 38.96 -2.47 -24.03
CA MET A 715 38.24 -3.67 -24.46
C MET A 715 39.00 -4.94 -24.10
N GLY A 716 40.32 -4.97 -24.29
CA GLY A 716 41.16 -6.12 -23.92
C GLY A 716 41.06 -6.46 -22.43
N LEU A 717 41.05 -5.45 -21.55
CA LEU A 717 40.81 -5.63 -20.10
C LEU A 717 39.42 -6.21 -19.78
N GLN A 718 38.39 -5.89 -20.58
CA GLN A 718 37.06 -6.49 -20.43
C GLN A 718 37.01 -7.92 -20.98
N LEU A 719 37.79 -8.26 -22.01
CA LEU A 719 37.92 -9.61 -22.52
C LEU A 719 38.68 -10.51 -21.54
N GLU A 720 39.73 -9.99 -20.90
CA GLU A 720 40.50 -10.67 -19.85
C GLU A 720 39.59 -11.11 -18.69
N ASP A 721 38.65 -10.25 -18.28
CA ASP A 721 37.67 -10.56 -17.24
C ASP A 721 36.59 -11.54 -17.70
N GLN A 722 36.11 -11.42 -18.94
CA GLN A 722 35.19 -12.38 -19.56
C GLN A 722 35.82 -13.78 -19.71
N GLN A 723 37.13 -13.86 -19.99
CA GLN A 723 37.88 -15.13 -20.01
C GLN A 723 38.01 -15.73 -18.60
N ARG A 724 38.37 -14.94 -17.59
CA ARG A 724 38.39 -15.39 -16.18
C ARG A 724 37.03 -15.95 -15.76
N SER A 725 35.95 -15.21 -16.00
CA SER A 725 34.59 -15.67 -15.67
C SER A 725 34.22 -16.95 -16.40
N LEU A 726 34.56 -17.09 -17.70
CA LEU A 726 34.29 -18.32 -18.43
C LEU A 726 35.09 -19.51 -17.88
N ALA A 727 36.35 -19.32 -17.51
CA ALA A 727 37.17 -20.37 -16.88
C ALA A 727 36.60 -20.81 -15.53
N THR A 728 36.20 -19.87 -14.67
CA THR A 728 35.53 -20.18 -13.40
C THR A 728 34.24 -20.96 -13.63
N ASP A 729 33.37 -20.51 -14.53
CA ASP A 729 32.07 -21.13 -14.79
C ASP A 729 32.22 -22.53 -15.42
N ILE A 730 33.26 -22.77 -16.23
CA ILE A 730 33.63 -24.11 -16.72
C ILE A 730 34.12 -24.99 -15.56
N SER A 731 35.00 -24.49 -14.68
CA SER A 731 35.52 -25.27 -13.55
C SER A 731 34.46 -25.59 -12.47
N ALA A 732 33.44 -24.74 -12.35
CA ALA A 732 32.27 -24.96 -11.49
C ALA A 732 31.25 -25.93 -12.12
N THR A 733 31.36 -26.20 -13.42
CA THR A 733 30.50 -27.15 -14.12
C THR A 733 31.04 -28.57 -13.92
N GLY A 734 30.43 -29.32 -13.00
CA GLY A 734 30.82 -30.70 -12.70
C GLY A 734 30.66 -31.67 -13.88
N LEU A 735 31.17 -32.89 -13.69
CA LEU A 735 31.35 -33.94 -14.73
C LEU A 735 30.10 -34.29 -15.58
N HIS A 736 28.90 -33.97 -15.11
CA HIS A 736 27.63 -34.29 -15.79
C HIS A 736 26.73 -33.04 -15.92
N PRO A 737 27.06 -32.09 -16.82
CA PRO A 737 26.23 -30.92 -17.05
C PRO A 737 24.93 -31.27 -17.77
N THR A 738 23.84 -30.61 -17.36
CA THR A 738 22.53 -30.65 -18.04
C THR A 738 22.60 -30.02 -19.44
N ASP A 739 21.69 -30.39 -20.34
CA ASP A 739 21.68 -29.84 -21.70
C ASP A 739 21.49 -28.32 -21.76
N GLY A 740 20.77 -27.75 -20.79
CA GLY A 740 20.66 -26.30 -20.61
C GLY A 740 22.01 -25.66 -20.29
N GLN A 741 22.78 -26.23 -19.35
CA GLN A 741 24.14 -25.77 -19.02
C GLN A 741 25.10 -25.97 -20.20
N ARG A 742 25.05 -27.11 -20.90
CA ARG A 742 25.83 -27.37 -22.12
C ARG A 742 25.56 -26.33 -23.21
N ARG A 743 24.29 -26.04 -23.49
CA ARG A 743 23.88 -24.99 -24.45
C ARG A 743 24.38 -23.62 -24.03
N ALA A 744 24.16 -23.22 -22.77
CA ALA A 744 24.59 -21.91 -22.26
C ALA A 744 26.12 -21.72 -22.31
N MET A 745 26.90 -22.73 -21.91
CA MET A 745 28.36 -22.68 -22.04
C MET A 745 28.83 -22.61 -23.50
N THR A 746 28.18 -23.37 -24.40
CA THR A 746 28.52 -23.39 -25.83
C THR A 746 28.24 -22.03 -26.49
N GLU A 747 27.10 -21.41 -26.18
CA GLU A 747 26.75 -20.08 -26.69
C GLU A 747 27.71 -19.01 -26.14
N ARG A 748 27.96 -19.01 -24.83
CA ARG A 748 28.84 -18.03 -24.17
C ARG A 748 30.30 -18.15 -24.64
N THR A 749 30.79 -19.38 -24.84
CA THR A 749 32.08 -19.67 -25.48
C THR A 749 32.12 -19.11 -26.91
N SER A 750 31.11 -19.39 -27.73
CA SER A 750 31.02 -18.92 -29.13
C SER A 750 30.84 -17.41 -29.25
N LYS A 751 30.24 -16.76 -28.24
CA LYS A 751 30.10 -15.30 -28.13
C LYS A 751 31.44 -14.65 -27.75
N LEU A 752 32.17 -15.23 -26.78
CA LEU A 752 33.49 -14.74 -26.38
C LEU A 752 34.53 -14.95 -27.49
N ARG A 753 34.58 -16.13 -28.13
CA ARG A 753 35.49 -16.39 -29.26
C ARG A 753 35.32 -15.37 -30.38
N ARG A 754 34.08 -15.07 -30.78
CA ARG A 754 33.81 -14.05 -31.81
C ARG A 754 34.28 -12.64 -31.41
N LYS A 755 34.09 -12.23 -30.16
CA LYS A 755 34.64 -10.96 -29.66
C LYS A 755 36.17 -10.93 -29.70
N ILE A 756 36.82 -12.01 -29.26
CA ILE A 756 38.27 -12.11 -29.23
C ILE A 756 38.85 -12.04 -30.64
N VAL A 757 38.31 -12.79 -31.62
CA VAL A 757 38.76 -12.71 -33.01
C VAL A 757 38.60 -11.29 -33.58
N ALA A 758 37.43 -10.67 -33.47
CA ALA A 758 37.21 -9.32 -33.99
C ALA A 758 38.10 -8.26 -33.31
N TRP A 759 38.47 -8.45 -32.04
CA TRP A 759 39.42 -7.59 -31.33
C TRP A 759 40.87 -7.84 -31.76
N ILE A 760 41.24 -9.09 -32.07
CA ILE A 760 42.55 -9.48 -32.64
C ILE A 760 42.74 -8.87 -34.02
N ASP A 761 41.72 -8.90 -34.88
CA ASP A 761 41.77 -8.32 -36.23
C ASP A 761 42.14 -6.82 -36.18
N ILE A 762 41.61 -6.09 -35.19
CA ILE A 762 41.97 -4.68 -34.97
C ILE A 762 43.32 -4.56 -34.25
N GLN A 763 43.64 -5.44 -33.29
CA GLN A 763 44.94 -5.48 -32.61
C GLN A 763 46.11 -5.59 -33.60
N HIS A 764 45.98 -6.38 -34.67
CA HIS A 764 46.99 -6.48 -35.72
C HIS A 764 47.29 -5.14 -36.41
N SER A 765 46.32 -4.23 -36.50
CA SER A 765 46.54 -2.90 -37.08
C SER A 765 47.38 -1.99 -36.18
N PHE A 766 47.35 -2.18 -34.85
CA PHE A 766 48.16 -1.45 -33.88
C PHE A 766 49.52 -2.10 -33.60
N PHE A 767 49.57 -3.43 -33.61
CA PHE A 767 50.77 -4.21 -33.26
C PHE A 767 51.11 -5.28 -34.33
N PRO A 768 51.58 -4.90 -35.53
CA PRO A 768 51.87 -5.85 -36.61
C PRO A 768 52.89 -6.94 -36.24
N ALA A 769 53.79 -6.67 -35.29
CA ALA A 769 54.76 -7.64 -34.79
C ALA A 769 54.12 -8.89 -34.16
N LEU A 770 52.91 -8.78 -33.60
CA LEU A 770 52.21 -9.88 -32.93
C LEU A 770 51.63 -10.92 -33.89
N VAL A 771 51.51 -10.63 -35.19
CA VAL A 771 50.95 -11.55 -36.19
C VAL A 771 51.72 -12.88 -36.20
N ASN A 772 53.05 -12.82 -36.14
CA ASN A 772 53.91 -14.02 -36.14
C ASN A 772 53.80 -14.81 -34.83
N SER A 773 53.65 -14.13 -33.69
CA SER A 773 53.49 -14.77 -32.38
C SER A 773 52.11 -15.44 -32.27
N ARG A 774 51.04 -14.79 -32.75
CA ARG A 774 49.70 -15.37 -32.82
C ARG A 774 49.62 -16.57 -33.77
N ALA A 775 50.27 -16.52 -34.94
CA ALA A 775 50.32 -17.67 -35.85
C ALA A 775 50.95 -18.91 -35.18
N ARG A 776 51.97 -18.73 -34.33
CA ARG A 776 52.59 -19.81 -33.55
C ARG A 776 51.70 -20.29 -32.40
N GLU A 777 51.00 -19.39 -31.71
CA GLU A 777 50.00 -19.77 -30.70
C GLU A 777 48.85 -20.57 -31.31
N ASP A 778 48.31 -20.16 -32.46
CA ASP A 778 47.19 -20.84 -33.10
C ASP A 778 47.58 -22.21 -33.68
N GLU A 779 48.81 -22.38 -34.15
CA GLU A 779 49.34 -23.68 -34.54
C GLU A 779 49.47 -24.62 -33.32
N GLU A 780 50.07 -24.16 -32.22
CA GLU A 780 50.19 -24.96 -30.98
C GLU A 780 48.82 -25.26 -30.36
N ARG A 781 47.92 -24.27 -30.33
CA ARG A 781 46.52 -24.43 -29.88
C ARG A 781 45.76 -25.44 -30.75
N SER A 782 46.05 -25.51 -32.04
CA SER A 782 45.48 -26.51 -32.96
C SER A 782 45.99 -27.92 -32.68
N ARG A 783 47.25 -28.08 -32.23
CA ARG A 783 47.79 -29.37 -31.75
C ARG A 783 47.13 -29.78 -30.43
N ILE A 784 47.00 -28.86 -29.48
CA ILE A 784 46.35 -29.11 -28.18
C ILE A 784 44.87 -29.46 -28.36
N ALA A 785 44.18 -28.82 -29.32
CA ALA A 785 42.79 -29.12 -29.67
C ALA A 785 42.58 -30.46 -30.40
N ALA A 786 43.64 -31.20 -30.74
CA ALA A 786 43.58 -32.55 -31.28
C ALA A 786 43.61 -33.65 -30.18
N GLY A 787 43.87 -33.28 -28.92
CA GLY A 787 43.52 -34.09 -27.75
C GLY A 787 42.13 -33.71 -27.22
N ASP A 788 41.65 -34.41 -26.18
CA ASP A 788 40.33 -34.21 -25.53
C ASP A 788 40.21 -32.89 -24.72
N ALA A 789 40.70 -31.78 -25.25
CA ALA A 789 40.64 -30.46 -24.63
C ALA A 789 39.24 -29.83 -24.75
N VAL A 790 38.65 -29.44 -23.62
CA VAL A 790 37.32 -28.81 -23.58
C VAL A 790 37.33 -27.47 -24.36
N PRO A 791 36.50 -27.28 -25.42
CA PRO A 791 36.59 -26.10 -26.29
C PRO A 791 36.40 -24.74 -25.60
N GLY A 792 35.65 -24.69 -24.49
CA GLY A 792 35.52 -23.47 -23.68
C GLY A 792 36.80 -23.09 -22.94
N LEU A 793 37.58 -24.09 -22.51
CA LEU A 793 38.84 -23.88 -21.82
C LEU A 793 39.90 -23.32 -22.79
N LEU A 794 39.88 -23.77 -24.05
CA LEU A 794 40.71 -23.23 -25.13
C LEU A 794 40.40 -21.77 -25.50
N VAL A 795 39.16 -21.29 -25.27
CA VAL A 795 38.79 -19.88 -25.52
C VAL A 795 39.13 -18.98 -24.33
N SER A 796 39.05 -19.51 -23.11
CA SER A 796 39.51 -18.79 -21.91
C SER A 796 41.04 -18.72 -21.78
N SER A 797 41.79 -19.55 -22.50
CA SER A 797 43.25 -19.53 -22.58
C SER A 797 43.83 -18.86 -23.84
N ILE A 798 43.07 -17.99 -24.53
CA ILE A 798 43.62 -17.19 -25.65
C ILE A 798 44.39 -16.01 -25.07
N THR A 799 45.70 -15.95 -25.30
CA THR A 799 46.54 -14.83 -24.87
C THR A 799 46.08 -13.56 -25.60
N LEU A 800 45.73 -12.54 -24.82
CA LEU A 800 45.25 -11.28 -25.38
C LEU A 800 46.40 -10.39 -25.86
N TRP A 801 47.63 -10.59 -25.38
CA TRP A 801 48.78 -9.75 -25.71
C TRP A 801 48.51 -8.27 -25.42
N LEU A 802 47.98 -8.00 -24.23
CA LEU A 802 47.99 -6.64 -23.66
C LEU A 802 49.45 -6.14 -23.52
N PRO A 803 49.71 -4.83 -23.56
CA PRO A 803 51.07 -4.29 -23.49
C PRO A 803 51.94 -4.86 -22.35
N SER A 804 51.38 -5.07 -21.16
CA SER A 804 52.04 -5.74 -20.03
C SER A 804 52.41 -7.21 -20.29
N GLN A 805 51.57 -7.96 -21.03
CA GLN A 805 51.81 -9.36 -21.40
C GLN A 805 52.89 -9.47 -22.50
N VAL A 806 52.87 -8.55 -23.47
CA VAL A 806 53.92 -8.45 -24.50
C VAL A 806 55.29 -8.17 -23.87
N LEU A 807 55.36 -7.26 -22.87
CA LEU A 807 56.59 -7.01 -22.10
C LEU A 807 57.08 -8.22 -21.31
N ALA A 808 56.17 -9.07 -20.79
CA ALA A 808 56.55 -10.23 -20.00
C ALA A 808 57.30 -11.29 -20.84
N GLU A 809 56.83 -11.55 -22.07
CA GLU A 809 57.33 -12.65 -22.89
C GLU A 809 58.30 -12.22 -23.99
N HIS A 810 58.09 -11.06 -24.64
CA HIS A 810 58.87 -10.58 -25.78
C HIS A 810 59.86 -9.46 -25.39
N ASN A 811 60.41 -9.55 -24.17
CA ASN A 811 61.15 -8.51 -23.42
C ASN A 811 62.47 -7.99 -24.06
N ARG A 812 62.73 -8.29 -25.35
CA ARG A 812 63.83 -7.76 -26.18
C ARG A 812 63.46 -7.53 -27.65
N ASP A 813 62.40 -8.15 -28.16
CA ASP A 813 62.13 -8.25 -29.61
C ASP A 813 60.99 -7.34 -30.09
N VAL A 814 60.14 -6.82 -29.19
CA VAL A 814 59.00 -5.95 -29.55
C VAL A 814 59.10 -4.60 -28.83
N VAL A 815 59.45 -3.54 -29.57
CA VAL A 815 59.54 -2.17 -29.04
C VAL A 815 58.15 -1.53 -28.99
N LEU A 816 57.56 -1.48 -27.79
CA LEU A 816 56.32 -0.76 -27.53
C LEU A 816 56.58 0.72 -27.19
N LYS A 817 55.76 1.63 -27.74
CA LYS A 817 55.84 3.07 -27.39
C LYS A 817 55.51 3.30 -25.91
N ARG A 818 56.23 4.22 -25.27
CA ARG A 818 56.02 4.64 -23.87
C ARG A 818 54.60 5.17 -23.61
N SER A 819 54.02 5.85 -24.60
CA SER A 819 52.62 6.31 -24.60
C SER A 819 51.63 5.14 -24.44
N VAL A 820 51.77 4.06 -25.22
CA VAL A 820 50.91 2.86 -25.11
C VAL A 820 51.00 2.20 -23.73
N LEU A 821 52.21 2.07 -23.17
CA LEU A 821 52.42 1.52 -21.82
C LEU A 821 51.74 2.39 -20.74
N THR A 822 51.74 3.72 -20.92
CA THR A 822 51.13 4.68 -19.98
C THR A 822 49.60 4.54 -19.95
N HIS A 823 48.97 4.24 -21.09
CA HIS A 823 47.52 4.02 -21.18
C HIS A 823 47.08 2.74 -20.44
N GLU A 824 47.78 1.60 -20.61
CA GLU A 824 47.48 0.41 -19.79
C GLU A 824 47.76 0.70 -18.31
N TYR A 825 48.87 1.36 -17.98
CA TYR A 825 49.24 1.67 -16.59
C TYR A 825 48.14 2.43 -15.84
N ARG A 826 47.59 3.52 -16.40
CA ARG A 826 46.48 4.26 -15.78
C ARG A 826 45.24 3.39 -15.61
N LEU A 827 44.88 2.61 -16.64
CA LEU A 827 43.72 1.71 -16.57
C LEU A 827 43.91 0.59 -15.51
N ARG A 828 45.12 0.08 -15.34
CA ARG A 828 45.48 -0.92 -14.32
C ARG A 828 45.52 -0.34 -12.90
N VAL A 829 45.94 0.91 -12.72
CA VAL A 829 45.82 1.64 -11.43
C VAL A 829 44.36 1.74 -11.01
N GLY A 830 43.47 2.20 -11.90
CA GLY A 830 42.03 2.23 -11.63
C GLY A 830 41.45 0.85 -11.35
N GLN A 831 41.85 -0.17 -12.12
CA GLN A 831 41.39 -1.55 -11.94
C GLN A 831 41.84 -2.13 -10.58
N ALA A 832 43.04 -1.79 -10.11
CA ALA A 832 43.54 -2.20 -8.80
C ALA A 832 42.79 -1.50 -7.65
N ALA A 833 42.58 -0.17 -7.74
CA ALA A 833 41.83 0.59 -6.75
C ALA A 833 40.37 0.09 -6.61
N GLU A 834 39.68 -0.05 -7.74
CA GLU A 834 38.29 -0.51 -7.82
C GLU A 834 38.13 -1.95 -7.31
N SER A 835 39.05 -2.86 -7.68
CA SER A 835 39.04 -4.25 -7.19
C SER A 835 39.35 -4.35 -5.69
N LEU A 836 40.27 -3.54 -5.17
CA LEU A 836 40.62 -3.53 -3.74
C LEU A 836 39.47 -2.95 -2.88
N HIS A 837 38.81 -1.90 -3.37
CA HIS A 837 37.59 -1.37 -2.76
C HIS A 837 36.47 -2.41 -2.74
N GLU A 838 36.25 -3.12 -3.84
CA GLU A 838 35.22 -4.17 -3.91
C GLU A 838 35.53 -5.36 -2.97
N VAL A 839 36.79 -5.78 -2.85
CA VAL A 839 37.21 -6.75 -1.83
C VAL A 839 36.85 -6.27 -0.43
N ARG A 840 37.18 -5.02 -0.06
CA ARG A 840 36.83 -4.43 1.25
C ARG A 840 35.30 -4.43 1.47
N ARG A 841 34.53 -3.91 0.51
CA ARG A 841 33.06 -3.81 0.58
C ARG A 841 32.41 -5.18 0.78
N LEU A 842 32.78 -6.17 -0.03
CA LEU A 842 32.25 -7.54 0.07
C LEU A 842 32.66 -8.23 1.38
N LEU A 843 33.85 -7.94 1.93
CA LEU A 843 34.29 -8.46 3.23
C LEU A 843 33.50 -7.87 4.42
N LEU A 844 33.10 -6.59 4.34
CA LEU A 844 32.19 -5.97 5.32
C LEU A 844 30.79 -6.60 5.25
N VAL A 845 30.19 -6.68 4.05
CA VAL A 845 28.89 -7.33 3.83
C VAL A 845 28.91 -8.79 4.32
N ARG A 846 30.01 -9.53 4.07
CA ARG A 846 30.18 -10.91 4.56
C ARG A 846 30.17 -10.98 6.08
N THR A 847 30.79 -10.01 6.74
CA THR A 847 30.86 -9.95 8.22
C THR A 847 29.49 -9.64 8.81
N HIS A 848 28.72 -8.75 8.19
CA HIS A 848 27.32 -8.49 8.55
C HIS A 848 26.43 -9.74 8.30
N LEU A 849 26.52 -10.41 7.14
CA LEU A 849 25.73 -11.63 6.87
C LEU A 849 26.04 -12.78 7.85
N TYR A 850 27.28 -12.91 8.33
CA TYR A 850 27.59 -13.86 9.40
C TYR A 850 26.94 -13.46 10.74
N LYS A 851 26.92 -12.17 11.12
CA LYS A 851 26.16 -11.70 12.28
C LYS A 851 24.67 -12.00 12.13
N MET A 852 24.07 -11.65 10.99
CA MET A 852 22.65 -11.90 10.72
C MET A 852 22.31 -13.39 10.75
N LYS A 853 23.18 -14.26 10.24
CA LYS A 853 23.01 -15.71 10.32
C LYS A 853 23.09 -16.22 11.76
N ASP A 854 24.10 -15.81 12.54
CA ASP A 854 24.24 -16.22 13.95
C ASP A 854 23.03 -15.75 14.79
N VAL A 855 22.55 -14.52 14.57
CA VAL A 855 21.47 -13.91 15.37
C VAL A 855 20.09 -14.39 14.92
N HIS A 856 19.74 -14.34 13.63
CA HIS A 856 18.34 -14.50 13.16
C HIS A 856 18.04 -15.86 12.51
N ALA A 857 19.03 -16.60 11.96
CA ALA A 857 18.70 -17.82 11.21
C ALA A 857 18.35 -19.00 12.13
N ARG A 858 17.08 -19.42 12.11
CA ARG A 858 16.53 -20.57 12.85
C ARG A 858 16.00 -21.65 11.90
N GLY A 859 16.05 -22.91 12.35
CA GLY A 859 15.71 -24.07 11.54
C GLY A 859 16.60 -24.26 10.30
N VAL A 860 16.36 -25.34 9.54
CA VAL A 860 17.20 -25.73 8.39
C VAL A 860 17.03 -24.77 7.20
N LYS A 861 15.79 -24.46 6.82
CA LYS A 861 15.44 -23.69 5.61
C LYS A 861 16.09 -22.30 5.54
N GLN A 862 16.08 -21.55 6.65
CA GLN A 862 16.74 -20.24 6.73
C GLN A 862 18.27 -20.38 6.78
N ASN A 863 18.78 -21.39 7.48
CA ASN A 863 20.22 -21.64 7.59
C ASN A 863 20.87 -22.01 6.26
N THR A 864 20.19 -22.79 5.41
CA THR A 864 20.61 -23.09 4.03
C THR A 864 20.57 -21.83 3.17
N ARG A 865 19.44 -21.12 3.06
CA ARG A 865 19.33 -19.87 2.30
C ARG A 865 20.41 -18.84 2.68
N SER A 866 20.74 -18.74 3.97
CA SER A 866 21.79 -17.85 4.47
C SER A 866 23.20 -18.36 4.13
N ALA A 867 23.42 -19.68 4.13
CA ALA A 867 24.66 -20.27 3.64
C ALA A 867 24.85 -20.03 2.13
N ASP A 868 23.79 -20.16 1.33
CA ASP A 868 23.82 -19.93 -0.13
C ASP A 868 24.19 -18.48 -0.46
N LYS A 869 23.54 -17.50 0.20
CA LYS A 869 23.89 -16.07 0.11
C LYS A 869 25.37 -15.83 0.46
N ILE A 870 25.85 -16.43 1.55
CA ILE A 870 27.25 -16.32 2.00
C ILE A 870 28.22 -17.00 1.01
N ALA A 871 27.85 -18.14 0.41
CA ALA A 871 28.66 -18.83 -0.59
C ALA A 871 28.81 -18.01 -1.88
N ALA A 872 27.70 -17.47 -2.39
CA ALA A 872 27.70 -16.58 -3.56
C ALA A 872 28.57 -15.32 -3.33
N LEU A 873 28.47 -14.72 -2.14
CA LEU A 873 29.29 -13.55 -1.76
C LEU A 873 30.78 -13.90 -1.63
N ASN A 874 31.12 -15.06 -1.05
CA ASN A 874 32.51 -15.53 -1.02
C ASN A 874 33.10 -15.71 -2.43
N GLU A 875 32.30 -16.14 -3.40
CA GLU A 875 32.76 -16.25 -4.79
C GLU A 875 32.95 -14.87 -5.45
N GLN A 876 32.14 -13.87 -5.11
CA GLN A 876 32.40 -12.47 -5.53
C GLN A 876 33.72 -11.94 -4.94
N VAL A 877 33.99 -12.21 -3.65
CA VAL A 877 35.27 -11.84 -2.99
C VAL A 877 36.46 -12.45 -3.71
N LYS A 878 36.40 -13.74 -4.11
CA LYS A 878 37.47 -14.39 -4.89
C LYS A 878 37.68 -13.70 -6.25
N ARG A 879 36.62 -13.39 -7.00
CA ARG A 879 36.71 -12.73 -8.30
C ARG A 879 37.37 -11.34 -8.18
N ALA A 880 36.92 -10.51 -7.24
CA ALA A 880 37.52 -9.20 -7.01
C ALA A 880 39.00 -9.29 -6.59
N ALA A 881 39.35 -10.25 -5.70
CA ALA A 881 40.73 -10.51 -5.31
C ALA A 881 41.61 -11.01 -6.47
N ALA A 882 41.05 -11.80 -7.40
CA ALA A 882 41.75 -12.25 -8.61
C ALA A 882 42.01 -11.08 -9.58
N THR A 883 41.01 -10.24 -9.85
CA THR A 883 41.17 -9.06 -10.72
C THR A 883 42.16 -8.06 -10.13
N TYR A 884 42.17 -7.86 -8.80
CA TYR A 884 43.22 -7.10 -8.11
C TYR A 884 44.63 -7.68 -8.37
N ARG A 885 44.80 -9.00 -8.18
CA ARG A 885 46.10 -9.68 -8.36
C ARG A 885 46.63 -9.54 -9.80
N VAL A 886 45.76 -9.67 -10.80
CA VAL A 886 46.14 -9.50 -12.21
C VAL A 886 46.48 -8.02 -12.51
N ALA A 887 45.68 -7.08 -12.04
CA ALA A 887 45.97 -5.66 -12.20
C ALA A 887 47.33 -5.27 -11.60
N ARG A 888 47.62 -5.76 -10.38
CA ARG A 888 48.91 -5.58 -9.71
C ARG A 888 50.07 -6.22 -10.47
N ALA A 889 49.88 -7.41 -11.04
CA ALA A 889 50.91 -8.08 -11.84
C ALA A 889 51.27 -7.30 -13.11
N ALA A 890 50.27 -6.70 -13.78
CA ALA A 890 50.51 -5.80 -14.90
C ALA A 890 51.25 -4.51 -14.48
N LEU A 891 50.90 -3.91 -13.34
CA LEU A 891 51.63 -2.75 -12.80
C LEU A 891 53.10 -3.06 -12.47
N ALA A 892 53.40 -4.26 -11.98
CA ALA A 892 54.78 -4.72 -11.72
C ALA A 892 55.65 -4.80 -12.98
N LEU A 893 55.05 -4.98 -14.15
CA LEU A 893 55.73 -5.02 -15.44
C LEU A 893 55.81 -3.64 -16.12
N LEU A 894 54.76 -2.82 -15.95
CA LEU A 894 54.64 -1.49 -16.57
C LEU A 894 55.40 -0.40 -15.79
N GLY A 895 55.36 -0.43 -14.45
CA GLY A 895 55.92 0.59 -13.57
C GLY A 895 57.42 0.86 -13.82
N PRO A 896 58.28 -0.17 -13.79
CA PRO A 896 59.71 0.00 -14.04
C PRO A 896 60.04 0.58 -15.42
N GLN A 897 59.32 0.15 -16.47
CA GLN A 897 59.49 0.67 -17.83
C GLN A 897 59.10 2.15 -17.94
N LEU A 898 58.06 2.55 -17.19
CA LEU A 898 57.58 3.94 -17.11
C LEU A 898 58.32 4.82 -16.09
N GLY A 899 59.22 4.25 -15.28
CA GLY A 899 59.85 4.94 -14.15
C GLY A 899 58.85 5.36 -13.06
N ARG A 900 57.69 4.70 -12.97
CA ARG A 900 56.58 5.04 -12.06
C ARG A 900 56.32 3.88 -11.10
N ASN A 901 57.01 3.86 -9.97
CA ASN A 901 56.90 2.80 -8.95
C ASN A 901 56.09 3.22 -7.70
N GLU A 902 55.53 4.44 -7.68
CA GLU A 902 54.67 4.97 -6.60
C GLU A 902 53.48 4.05 -6.27
N TRP A 903 52.95 3.34 -7.26
CA TRP A 903 51.86 2.36 -7.11
C TRP A 903 52.19 1.20 -6.14
N GLU A 904 53.47 0.87 -5.93
CA GLU A 904 53.89 -0.24 -5.05
C GLU A 904 53.50 -0.01 -3.59
N TRP A 905 53.42 1.26 -3.19
CA TRP A 905 53.04 1.71 -1.85
C TRP A 905 51.53 1.60 -1.62
N SER A 906 50.74 1.90 -2.66
CA SER A 906 49.27 1.84 -2.61
C SER A 906 48.70 0.44 -2.85
N PHE A 907 49.43 -0.42 -3.58
CA PHE A 907 48.97 -1.74 -4.01
C PHE A 907 49.97 -2.83 -3.64
N LEU A 908 49.89 -3.32 -2.41
CA LEU A 908 50.72 -4.41 -1.89
C LEU A 908 50.26 -5.80 -2.42
N PRO A 909 51.09 -6.85 -2.31
CA PRO A 909 50.70 -8.21 -2.71
C PRO A 909 49.54 -8.74 -1.87
N LEU A 910 48.44 -9.15 -2.52
CA LEU A 910 47.25 -9.67 -1.84
C LEU A 910 47.35 -11.20 -1.64
N LEU A 911 47.93 -11.63 -0.52
CA LEU A 911 47.99 -13.04 -0.15
C LEU A 911 46.59 -13.58 0.17
N GLU A 912 46.40 -14.91 0.21
CA GLU A 912 45.08 -15.47 0.57
C GLU A 912 44.70 -15.17 2.03
N GLU A 913 45.69 -15.09 2.92
CA GLU A 913 45.45 -14.73 4.31
C GLU A 913 45.04 -13.27 4.50
N ASP A 914 45.33 -12.38 3.54
CA ASP A 914 44.94 -10.97 3.57
C ASP A 914 43.45 -10.76 3.28
N VAL A 915 42.79 -11.71 2.61
CA VAL A 915 41.37 -11.63 2.21
C VAL A 915 40.43 -11.96 3.41
N ARG A 916 40.71 -11.32 4.54
CA ARG A 916 40.04 -11.44 5.83
C ARG A 916 39.35 -10.14 6.21
N GLY A 917 38.18 -10.23 6.84
CA GLY A 917 37.50 -9.07 7.43
C GLY A 917 38.26 -8.52 8.64
N LEU A 918 37.82 -7.36 9.14
CA LEU A 918 38.32 -6.77 10.37
C LEU A 918 38.25 -7.76 11.55
N PRO A 919 39.25 -7.80 12.46
CA PRO A 919 39.25 -8.75 13.57
C PRO A 919 38.05 -8.59 14.49
N GLN A 920 37.30 -9.68 14.69
CA GLN A 920 36.10 -9.74 15.53
C GLN A 920 36.34 -9.36 17.01
N ALA A 921 37.61 -9.28 17.44
CA ALA A 921 38.00 -8.82 18.77
C ALA A 921 37.73 -7.32 19.03
N MET A 922 37.60 -6.49 17.99
CA MET A 922 37.19 -5.07 18.15
C MET A 922 35.67 -4.89 18.27
N PHE A 923 34.90 -5.98 18.23
CA PHE A 923 33.42 -5.96 18.26
C PHE A 923 32.86 -7.06 19.18
N HIS A 924 33.48 -7.25 20.35
CA HIS A 924 33.11 -8.31 21.30
C HIS A 924 32.82 -7.81 22.72
N ASP A 925 31.55 -7.48 22.95
CA ASP A 925 30.67 -8.16 23.91
C ASP A 925 31.40 -8.86 25.10
N PRO A 926 31.30 -8.34 26.34
CA PRO A 926 31.90 -8.95 27.52
C PRO A 926 31.14 -10.16 28.10
N GLU A 927 29.86 -10.36 27.76
CA GLU A 927 28.96 -11.40 28.31
C GLU A 927 29.36 -12.83 27.88
N ARG A 928 29.97 -12.97 26.70
CA ARG A 928 30.36 -14.26 26.09
C ARG A 928 31.32 -15.15 26.91
N LYS A 929 31.74 -14.74 28.11
CA LYS A 929 32.52 -15.54 29.07
C LYS A 929 31.72 -16.68 29.73
N LYS A 930 30.39 -16.59 29.89
CA LYS A 930 29.61 -17.59 30.67
C LYS A 930 29.35 -18.93 29.94
N LYS A 931 29.09 -18.95 28.63
CA LYS A 931 28.72 -20.19 27.88
C LYS A 931 29.83 -20.71 26.94
N LYS A 932 30.87 -21.38 27.48
CA LYS A 932 31.76 -22.32 26.74
C LYS A 932 32.61 -23.26 27.62
N LYS A 933 32.02 -24.36 28.10
CA LYS A 933 32.77 -25.58 28.48
C LYS A 933 33.34 -26.27 27.22
N ASN A 934 34.42 -25.74 26.66
CA ASN A 934 35.32 -26.48 25.74
C ASN A 934 36.67 -25.75 25.53
N LYS A 935 37.46 -25.64 26.61
CA LYS A 935 38.82 -25.09 26.57
C LYS A 935 39.82 -26.16 26.08
N ARG A 936 40.24 -26.08 24.80
CA ARG A 936 41.60 -26.47 24.36
C ARG A 936 41.99 -26.01 22.95
N ALA A 937 41.08 -26.00 21.98
CA ALA A 937 41.42 -25.78 20.56
C ALA A 937 41.56 -24.30 20.08
N ARG A 938 41.10 -23.30 20.86
CA ARG A 938 40.88 -21.93 20.34
C ARG A 938 41.95 -20.88 20.70
N LYS A 939 43.03 -21.22 21.42
CA LYS A 939 44.00 -20.24 21.97
C LYS A 939 45.00 -19.65 20.95
N HIS A 940 45.07 -20.15 19.72
CA HIS A 940 46.08 -19.75 18.71
C HIS A 940 45.56 -18.89 17.54
N LYS A 941 44.35 -18.31 17.63
CA LYS A 941 43.75 -17.53 16.54
C LYS A 941 43.32 -16.10 16.92
N GLN A 942 43.72 -15.62 18.08
CA GLN A 942 43.25 -14.35 18.65
C GLN A 942 44.28 -13.22 18.50
N ASP A 943 45.58 -13.53 18.52
CA ASP A 943 46.67 -12.61 18.19
C ASP A 943 47.06 -12.77 16.71
N ARG A 944 46.35 -12.09 15.81
CA ARG A 944 46.77 -11.89 14.42
C ARG A 944 46.62 -10.41 14.05
N PRO A 945 47.64 -9.78 13.43
CA PRO A 945 47.54 -8.37 13.05
C PRO A 945 46.41 -8.17 12.03
N ILE A 946 45.87 -6.95 12.00
CA ILE A 946 44.95 -6.51 10.94
C ILE A 946 45.66 -6.72 9.58
N SER A 947 44.94 -7.18 8.55
CA SER A 947 45.55 -7.28 7.21
C SER A 947 45.81 -5.89 6.64
N TRP A 948 46.88 -5.74 5.86
CA TRP A 948 47.26 -4.49 5.21
C TRP A 948 46.15 -3.92 4.31
N ILE A 949 45.20 -4.74 3.84
CA ILE A 949 44.05 -4.21 3.09
C ILE A 949 43.18 -3.26 3.92
N TRP A 950 43.35 -3.23 5.25
CA TRP A 950 42.69 -2.29 6.17
C TRP A 950 43.68 -1.36 6.90
N VAL A 951 44.99 -1.39 6.60
CA VAL A 951 46.00 -0.59 7.31
C VAL A 951 47.10 -0.16 6.33
N THR A 952 47.24 1.15 6.13
CA THR A 952 48.34 1.72 5.34
C THR A 952 49.65 1.66 6.15
N ARG A 953 50.76 1.17 5.54
CA ARG A 953 52.01 0.92 6.28
C ARG A 953 53.11 1.94 5.96
N GLY A 954 53.08 3.08 6.62
CA GLY A 954 54.15 4.09 6.60
C GLY A 954 54.01 5.10 7.72
N GLU A 955 55.09 5.29 8.49
CA GLU A 955 55.25 6.32 9.51
C GLU A 955 54.25 6.33 10.69
N ARG A 956 54.22 7.45 11.42
CA ARG A 956 53.76 7.58 12.82
C ARG A 956 52.28 8.01 12.86
N TRP A 957 51.58 7.66 13.93
CA TRP A 957 50.25 8.22 14.22
C TRP A 957 50.36 9.74 14.47
N GLU A 958 50.14 10.52 13.42
CA GLU A 958 49.78 11.93 13.43
C GLU A 958 48.43 12.07 12.71
N ALA A 959 47.66 13.12 13.02
CA ALA A 959 46.27 13.22 12.61
C ALA A 959 46.11 13.54 11.11
N GLY A 960 46.04 12.50 10.27
CA GLY A 960 45.87 12.63 8.82
C GLY A 960 45.38 11.37 8.10
N ASP A 961 46.13 10.26 8.17
CA ASP A 961 46.04 9.20 7.16
C ASP A 961 45.59 7.81 7.67
N ASP A 962 44.29 7.55 7.63
CA ASP A 962 43.74 6.30 7.04
C ASP A 962 42.24 6.50 6.69
N VAL A 963 41.99 7.39 5.72
CA VAL A 963 40.66 7.97 5.44
C VAL A 963 39.56 6.91 5.27
N ALA A 964 39.78 5.92 4.40
CA ALA A 964 38.73 4.98 4.00
C ALA A 964 38.26 4.02 5.11
N MET A 965 39.10 3.71 6.11
CA MET A 965 38.66 2.90 7.26
C MET A 965 37.88 3.75 8.26
N ASN A 966 38.38 4.94 8.58
CA ASN A 966 37.66 5.90 9.44
C ASN A 966 36.30 6.27 8.85
N GLU A 967 36.22 6.47 7.54
CA GLU A 967 35.01 6.82 6.80
C GLU A 967 33.91 5.75 6.93
N ALA A 968 34.25 4.46 6.77
CA ALA A 968 33.29 3.37 6.90
C ALA A 968 32.80 3.18 8.35
N VAL A 969 33.68 3.32 9.34
CA VAL A 969 33.31 3.24 10.76
C VAL A 969 32.43 4.43 11.17
N ARG A 970 32.78 5.65 10.72
CA ARG A 970 31.97 6.87 10.90
C ARG A 970 30.56 6.72 10.31
N ILE A 971 30.41 6.14 9.13
CA ILE A 971 29.10 5.96 8.49
C ILE A 971 28.21 5.02 9.31
N GLU A 972 28.74 3.88 9.78
CA GLU A 972 27.95 2.96 10.62
C GLU A 972 27.70 3.49 12.04
N TRP A 973 28.66 4.24 12.61
CA TRP A 973 28.45 5.00 13.84
C TRP A 973 27.31 6.01 13.67
N ALA A 974 27.32 6.82 12.60
CA ALA A 974 26.33 7.85 12.34
C ALA A 974 24.93 7.24 12.12
N LYS A 975 24.84 6.15 11.35
CA LYS A 975 23.59 5.36 11.21
C LYS A 975 23.09 4.82 12.55
N THR A 976 24.00 4.38 13.43
CA THR A 976 23.62 3.85 14.75
C THR A 976 23.13 4.98 15.67
N ARG A 977 23.79 6.15 15.67
CA ARG A 977 23.31 7.36 16.37
C ARG A 977 21.93 7.77 15.87
N ALA A 978 21.75 7.86 14.55
CA ALA A 978 20.45 8.19 13.95
C ALA A 978 19.36 7.16 14.33
N ARG A 979 19.64 5.86 14.28
CA ARG A 979 18.71 4.79 14.67
C ARG A 979 18.29 4.88 16.15
N ALA A 980 19.25 5.10 17.05
CA ALA A 980 18.98 5.28 18.47
C ALA A 980 18.17 6.56 18.78
N MET A 981 18.41 7.63 18.02
CA MET A 981 17.59 8.86 18.10
C MET A 981 16.17 8.64 17.56
N ARG A 982 15.99 7.99 16.40
CA ARG A 982 14.65 7.71 15.85
C ARG A 982 13.79 6.84 16.77
N TRP A 983 14.37 5.87 17.48
CA TRP A 983 13.61 5.09 18.47
C TRP A 983 13.28 5.88 19.75
N ALA A 984 14.18 6.75 20.23
CA ALA A 984 13.87 7.63 21.35
C ALA A 984 12.77 8.65 20.99
N GLU A 985 12.88 9.29 19.83
CA GLU A 985 11.85 10.16 19.25
C GLU A 985 10.51 9.44 19.07
N GLU A 986 10.50 8.16 18.68
CA GLU A 986 9.29 7.36 18.55
C GLU A 986 8.62 7.12 19.90
N VAL A 987 9.36 6.78 20.95
CA VAL A 987 8.82 6.61 22.30
C VAL A 987 8.22 7.93 22.82
N ASP A 988 8.90 9.06 22.59
CA ASP A 988 8.41 10.39 22.98
C ASP A 988 7.16 10.80 22.17
N LEU A 989 7.12 10.50 20.86
CA LEU A 989 5.94 10.71 20.01
C LEU A 989 4.74 9.87 20.45
N LEU A 990 4.95 8.59 20.79
CA LEU A 990 3.88 7.67 21.20
C LEU A 990 3.26 8.07 22.55
N GLU A 991 4.07 8.55 23.50
CA GLU A 991 3.57 9.07 24.78
C GLU A 991 2.65 10.29 24.57
N GLU A 992 3.03 11.22 23.68
CA GLU A 992 2.19 12.36 23.29
C GLU A 992 1.00 11.95 22.40
N GLU A 993 1.10 10.92 21.57
CA GLU A 993 -0.04 10.38 20.79
C GLU A 993 -1.10 9.77 21.70
N ILE A 994 -0.71 8.94 22.67
CA ILE A 994 -1.58 8.42 23.73
C ILE A 994 -2.29 9.57 24.47
N ARG A 995 -1.53 10.58 24.93
CA ARG A 995 -2.09 11.75 25.63
C ARG A 995 -3.05 12.56 24.76
N ARG A 996 -2.75 12.71 23.46
CA ARG A 996 -3.62 13.42 22.50
C ARG A 996 -4.93 12.69 22.23
N ILE A 997 -4.91 11.36 22.15
CA ILE A 997 -6.13 10.56 21.91
C ILE A 997 -7.09 10.70 23.08
N ASP A 998 -6.63 10.49 24.32
CA ASP A 998 -7.47 10.65 25.51
C ASP A 998 -8.08 12.06 25.60
N GLN A 999 -7.26 13.10 25.46
CA GLN A 999 -7.72 14.49 25.51
C GLN A 999 -8.70 14.81 24.37
N PHE A 1000 -8.49 14.27 23.16
CA PHE A 1000 -9.41 14.43 22.03
C PHE A 1000 -10.75 13.74 22.28
N LEU A 1001 -10.77 12.51 22.81
CA LEU A 1001 -12.00 11.77 23.11
C LEU A 1001 -12.82 12.46 24.21
N ARG A 1002 -12.17 12.96 25.26
CA ARG A 1002 -12.82 13.79 26.30
C ARG A 1002 -13.40 15.08 25.72
N TRP A 1003 -12.60 15.83 24.97
CA TRP A 1003 -13.06 17.04 24.27
C TRP A 1003 -14.24 16.74 23.33
N ARG A 1004 -14.19 15.63 22.60
CA ARG A 1004 -15.24 15.24 21.64
C ARG A 1004 -16.54 14.85 22.35
N ALA A 1005 -16.46 14.24 23.52
CA ALA A 1005 -17.63 13.98 24.36
C ALA A 1005 -18.30 15.27 24.85
N ASP A 1006 -17.51 16.22 25.36
CA ASP A 1006 -18.04 17.49 25.87
C ASP A 1006 -18.53 18.40 24.73
N TRP A 1007 -17.88 18.35 23.56
CA TRP A 1007 -18.39 18.94 22.33
C TRP A 1007 -19.77 18.39 21.95
N TRP A 1008 -19.96 17.07 22.02
CA TRP A 1008 -21.26 16.43 21.76
C TRP A 1008 -22.32 16.88 22.77
N ILE A 1009 -21.99 16.97 24.07
CA ILE A 1009 -22.91 17.52 25.09
C ILE A 1009 -23.31 18.96 24.72
N SER A 1010 -22.36 19.80 24.27
CA SER A 1010 -22.67 21.16 23.81
C SER A 1010 -23.49 21.26 22.50
N GLN A 1011 -23.73 20.14 21.80
CA GLN A 1011 -24.67 20.10 20.68
C GLN A 1011 -26.11 19.80 21.12
N ALA A 1012 -26.33 19.24 22.31
CA ALA A 1012 -27.67 18.87 22.78
C ALA A 1012 -28.55 20.11 23.01
N GLY A 1013 -29.72 20.16 22.36
CA GLY A 1013 -30.64 21.29 22.38
C GLY A 1013 -30.14 22.54 21.64
N ARG A 1014 -28.93 22.51 21.06
CA ARG A 1014 -28.26 23.66 20.44
C ARG A 1014 -29.11 24.30 19.33
N ARG A 1015 -29.94 23.51 18.65
CA ARG A 1015 -30.83 23.98 17.57
C ARG A 1015 -32.07 24.75 18.06
N SER A 1016 -32.32 24.82 19.37
CA SER A 1016 -33.47 25.53 19.97
C SER A 1016 -34.82 25.06 19.41
N LEU A 1017 -34.99 23.74 19.28
CA LEU A 1017 -36.25 23.14 18.84
C LEU A 1017 -37.32 23.26 19.95
N PRO A 1018 -38.63 23.37 19.59
CA PRO A 1018 -39.71 23.28 20.57
C PRO A 1018 -39.72 21.95 21.30
N GLU A 1019 -40.26 21.94 22.53
CA GLU A 1019 -40.47 20.72 23.30
C GLU A 1019 -41.30 19.68 22.52
N GLY A 1020 -40.81 18.44 22.48
CA GLY A 1020 -41.42 17.35 21.73
C GLY A 1020 -40.39 16.36 21.17
N PRO A 1021 -40.85 15.34 20.40
CA PRO A 1021 -40.02 14.20 19.99
C PRO A 1021 -38.77 14.56 19.18
N GLN A 1022 -38.78 15.70 18.47
CA GLN A 1022 -37.63 16.19 17.72
C GLN A 1022 -36.51 16.70 18.63
N LEU A 1023 -36.83 17.48 19.67
CA LEU A 1023 -35.85 17.95 20.65
C LEU A 1023 -35.32 16.79 21.50
N GLU A 1024 -36.20 15.86 21.89
CA GLU A 1024 -35.84 14.65 22.61
C GLU A 1024 -34.86 13.78 21.80
N GLY A 1025 -35.18 13.47 20.54
CA GLY A 1025 -34.31 12.66 19.68
C GLY A 1025 -32.98 13.33 19.31
N GLU A 1026 -32.97 14.66 19.18
CA GLU A 1026 -31.77 15.47 18.96
C GLU A 1026 -30.83 15.41 20.18
N THR A 1027 -31.39 15.68 21.38
CA THR A 1027 -30.72 15.60 22.68
C THR A 1027 -30.20 14.20 22.98
N ALA A 1028 -31.05 13.17 22.85
CA ALA A 1028 -30.71 11.79 23.17
C ALA A 1028 -29.61 11.24 22.26
N TYR A 1029 -29.59 11.61 20.97
CA TYR A 1029 -28.48 11.21 20.09
C TYR A 1029 -27.17 11.90 20.49
N ALA A 1030 -27.18 13.21 20.80
CA ALA A 1030 -25.99 13.94 21.25
C ALA A 1030 -25.40 13.35 22.55
N LEU A 1031 -26.25 13.09 23.55
CA LEU A 1031 -25.82 12.49 24.81
C LEU A 1031 -25.32 11.05 24.64
N ARG A 1032 -25.93 10.26 23.75
CA ARG A 1032 -25.46 8.91 23.41
C ARG A 1032 -24.09 8.94 22.73
N GLN A 1033 -23.87 9.88 21.80
CA GLN A 1033 -22.56 10.08 21.18
C GLN A 1033 -21.49 10.46 22.22
N ALA A 1034 -21.80 11.37 23.14
CA ALA A 1034 -20.90 11.74 24.23
C ALA A 1034 -20.58 10.56 25.16
N ALA A 1035 -21.55 9.68 25.43
CA ALA A 1035 -21.34 8.47 26.23
C ALA A 1035 -20.33 7.52 25.56
N ILE A 1036 -20.49 7.19 24.27
CA ILE A 1036 -19.56 6.28 23.58
C ILE A 1036 -18.13 6.87 23.51
N GLN A 1037 -17.97 8.18 23.31
CA GLN A 1037 -16.64 8.81 23.35
C GLN A 1037 -15.95 8.67 24.73
N ARG A 1038 -16.73 8.70 25.82
CA ARG A 1038 -16.23 8.46 27.19
C ARG A 1038 -15.97 6.98 27.47
N THR A 1039 -16.76 6.07 26.89
CA THR A 1039 -16.49 4.62 26.93
C THR A 1039 -15.15 4.32 26.28
N LEU A 1040 -14.92 4.76 25.03
CA LEU A 1040 -13.66 4.57 24.32
C LEU A 1040 -12.44 5.12 25.09
N ALA A 1041 -12.55 6.31 25.68
CA ALA A 1041 -11.49 6.88 26.50
C ALA A 1041 -11.19 6.04 27.77
N THR A 1042 -12.21 5.38 28.33
CA THR A 1042 -12.05 4.51 29.51
C THR A 1042 -11.46 3.15 29.13
N GLU A 1043 -11.92 2.57 28.01
CA GLU A 1043 -11.39 1.31 27.47
C GLU A 1043 -9.92 1.46 27.08
N PHE A 1044 -9.55 2.53 26.38
CA PHE A 1044 -8.16 2.81 26.01
C PHE A 1044 -7.28 3.08 27.25
N ALA A 1045 -7.79 3.76 28.28
CA ALA A 1045 -7.03 3.99 29.52
C ALA A 1045 -6.73 2.70 30.31
N GLU A 1046 -7.60 1.69 30.27
CA GLU A 1046 -7.31 0.37 30.84
C GLU A 1046 -6.42 -0.48 29.91
N GLU A 1047 -6.52 -0.33 28.58
CA GLU A 1047 -5.62 -1.00 27.61
C GLU A 1047 -4.17 -0.48 27.71
N TRP A 1048 -3.97 0.81 28.02
CA TRP A 1048 -2.65 1.45 28.16
C TRP A 1048 -2.04 1.34 29.57
N LYS A 1049 -2.66 0.56 30.45
CA LYS A 1049 -2.27 0.40 31.85
C LYS A 1049 -0.89 -0.26 31.96
N GLY A 1050 0.05 0.44 32.60
CA GLY A 1050 1.45 0.00 32.75
C GLY A 1050 2.39 0.51 31.66
N LEU A 1051 1.91 1.04 30.53
CA LEU A 1051 2.79 1.56 29.46
C LEU A 1051 3.67 2.72 29.94
N GLY A 1052 3.17 3.59 30.82
CA GLY A 1052 3.97 4.66 31.43
C GLY A 1052 5.13 4.14 32.28
N ASP A 1053 4.98 2.99 32.93
CA ASP A 1053 6.06 2.35 33.70
C ASP A 1053 7.02 1.55 32.81
N LEU A 1054 6.53 0.97 31.71
CA LEU A 1054 7.38 0.39 30.66
C LEU A 1054 8.30 1.46 30.04
N ILE A 1055 7.72 2.59 29.61
CA ILE A 1055 8.46 3.75 29.07
C ILE A 1055 9.48 4.27 30.10
N ARG A 1056 9.09 4.38 31.38
CA ARG A 1056 9.98 4.78 32.48
C ARG A 1056 11.18 3.84 32.62
N ARG A 1057 10.94 2.53 32.79
CA ARG A 1057 12.01 1.51 32.88
C ARG A 1057 12.92 1.51 31.66
N GLY A 1058 12.36 1.68 30.46
CA GLY A 1058 13.15 1.78 29.22
C GLY A 1058 14.04 3.03 29.16
N ARG A 1059 13.52 4.20 29.57
CA ARG A 1059 14.32 5.44 29.64
C ARG A 1059 15.43 5.34 30.68
N ASP A 1060 15.16 4.70 31.82
CA ASP A 1060 16.08 4.50 32.94
C ASP A 1060 17.08 3.34 32.74
N GLY A 1061 16.92 2.52 31.69
CA GLY A 1061 17.78 1.35 31.42
C GLY A 1061 17.54 0.15 32.34
N GLN A 1062 16.31 -0.02 32.84
CA GLN A 1062 15.88 -1.01 33.84
C GLN A 1062 14.93 -2.09 33.28
N LEU A 1063 15.06 -2.41 31.98
CA LEU A 1063 14.40 -3.60 31.41
C LEU A 1063 15.30 -4.82 31.62
N GLU A 1064 14.71 -5.96 31.96
CA GLU A 1064 15.45 -7.21 32.13
C GLU A 1064 15.69 -7.88 30.77
N ASP A 1065 16.78 -8.64 30.61
CA ASP A 1065 17.19 -9.24 29.33
C ASP A 1065 16.13 -10.18 28.71
N GLU A 1066 15.19 -10.68 29.52
CA GLU A 1066 14.07 -11.51 29.07
C GLU A 1066 12.91 -10.66 28.50
N GLU A 1067 12.57 -9.52 29.11
CA GLU A 1067 11.63 -8.53 28.52
C GLU A 1067 12.18 -7.89 27.24
N ALA A 1068 13.51 -7.76 27.13
CA ALA A 1068 14.18 -7.28 25.92
C ALA A 1068 14.44 -8.38 24.87
N GLY A 1069 14.15 -9.65 25.20
CA GLY A 1069 14.46 -10.82 24.37
C GLY A 1069 13.27 -11.49 23.70
N ASP A 1070 12.04 -11.33 24.24
CA ASP A 1070 10.83 -12.02 23.76
C ASP A 1070 10.05 -11.27 22.66
N SER A 1071 10.74 -10.39 21.91
CA SER A 1071 10.19 -9.78 20.69
C SER A 1071 10.17 -10.80 19.53
N GLY A 1072 9.23 -11.74 19.58
CA GLY A 1072 9.15 -12.87 18.67
C GLY A 1072 9.02 -12.50 17.18
N ASP A 1073 9.93 -13.05 16.37
CA ASP A 1073 9.76 -13.44 14.97
C ASP A 1073 9.19 -12.44 13.94
N ASP A 1074 9.52 -11.13 13.99
CA ASP A 1074 9.43 -10.26 12.79
C ASP A 1074 10.51 -9.15 12.66
N GLU A 1075 11.77 -9.56 12.57
CA GLU A 1075 12.87 -8.72 12.03
C GLU A 1075 13.59 -9.44 10.87
N GLY A 1076 12.96 -9.38 9.68
CA GLY A 1076 13.35 -10.14 8.49
C GLY A 1076 14.29 -9.44 7.49
N SER A 1077 14.06 -8.16 7.14
CA SER A 1077 14.84 -7.50 6.08
C SER A 1077 15.00 -5.97 6.17
N GLU A 1078 16.25 -5.50 6.10
CA GLU A 1078 16.59 -4.14 5.61
C GLU A 1078 16.54 -4.08 4.06
N ALA A 1079 15.68 -4.88 3.41
CA ALA A 1079 15.67 -5.09 1.96
C ALA A 1079 14.35 -5.65 1.40
N GLY A 1080 13.23 -4.94 1.62
CA GLY A 1080 12.07 -5.03 0.73
C GLY A 1080 11.02 -6.11 1.04
N GLU A 1081 10.74 -6.39 2.31
CA GLU A 1081 9.47 -7.00 2.70
C GLU A 1081 8.39 -5.92 2.91
N SER A 1082 7.19 -6.20 2.41
CA SER A 1082 6.01 -5.32 2.49
C SER A 1082 5.39 -5.34 3.89
N GLY A 1083 4.87 -4.20 4.34
CA GLY A 1083 4.43 -4.01 5.73
C GLY A 1083 3.32 -4.96 6.22
N GLU A 1084 3.75 -5.96 6.98
CA GLU A 1084 3.10 -6.40 8.22
C GLU A 1084 3.76 -5.53 9.33
N GLU A 1085 3.10 -5.04 10.39
CA GLU A 1085 1.82 -5.41 11.02
C GLU A 1085 0.85 -4.21 11.04
N ASP A 1086 -0.39 -4.40 10.57
CA ASP A 1086 -1.54 -3.54 10.91
C ASP A 1086 -2.84 -4.34 10.65
N GLU A 1087 -2.99 -5.46 11.38
CA GLU A 1087 -3.91 -6.55 11.04
C GLU A 1087 -5.37 -6.12 10.80
N PRO A 1088 -6.12 -6.83 9.92
CA PRO A 1088 -7.55 -6.59 9.78
C PRO A 1088 -8.29 -6.94 11.07
N ILE A 1089 -9.32 -6.15 11.42
CA ILE A 1089 -10.09 -6.25 12.68
C ILE A 1089 -10.60 -7.67 13.01
N SER A 1090 -10.74 -8.54 12.01
CA SER A 1090 -10.99 -9.98 12.14
C SER A 1090 -9.95 -10.78 12.93
N THR A 1091 -8.78 -10.22 13.27
CA THR A 1091 -7.73 -10.88 14.07
C THR A 1091 -7.73 -10.44 15.54
N LEU A 1092 -8.42 -9.35 15.89
CA LEU A 1092 -8.51 -8.90 17.29
C LEU A 1092 -9.01 -10.07 18.15
N PRO A 1093 -8.31 -10.42 19.25
CA PRO A 1093 -8.70 -11.55 20.08
C PRO A 1093 -10.12 -11.36 20.58
N ALA A 1094 -10.96 -12.38 20.42
CA ALA A 1094 -12.41 -12.31 20.60
C ALA A 1094 -12.82 -12.14 22.08
N GLY A 1095 -12.57 -10.95 22.63
CA GLY A 1095 -12.81 -10.62 24.04
C GLY A 1095 -12.39 -9.20 24.49
N THR A 1096 -11.51 -8.48 23.76
CA THR A 1096 -11.03 -7.15 24.18
C THR A 1096 -12.12 -6.08 24.17
N ILE A 1097 -12.95 -6.04 23.11
CA ILE A 1097 -14.13 -5.17 23.08
C ILE A 1097 -15.34 -5.96 23.59
N LYS A 1098 -15.73 -5.74 24.86
CA LYS A 1098 -17.03 -6.20 25.37
C LYS A 1098 -18.13 -5.33 24.75
N PRO A 1099 -19.09 -5.87 23.98
CA PRO A 1099 -20.10 -5.06 23.30
C PRO A 1099 -21.15 -4.53 24.30
N THR A 1100 -20.83 -3.44 24.99
CA THR A 1100 -21.71 -2.77 25.96
C THR A 1100 -22.80 -1.94 25.28
N TYR A 1101 -23.80 -2.65 24.75
CA TYR A 1101 -25.13 -2.13 24.38
C TYR A 1101 -25.19 -0.90 23.44
N THR A 1102 -25.24 -1.16 22.14
CA THR A 1102 -26.50 -1.04 21.37
C THR A 1102 -26.27 -1.43 19.90
N ASP A 1103 -27.30 -1.93 19.22
CA ASP A 1103 -27.20 -2.34 17.82
C ASP A 1103 -26.70 -1.24 16.87
N GLU A 1104 -26.86 0.04 17.20
CA GLU A 1104 -26.47 1.16 16.33
C GLU A 1104 -24.99 1.57 16.42
N VAL A 1105 -24.19 0.99 17.32
CA VAL A 1105 -22.76 1.38 17.48
C VAL A 1105 -21.91 1.02 16.25
N LEU A 1106 -22.25 -0.04 15.54
CA LEU A 1106 -21.63 -0.43 14.25
C LEU A 1106 -21.86 0.60 13.11
N VAL A 1107 -22.59 1.69 13.34
CA VAL A 1107 -22.90 2.72 12.32
C VAL A 1107 -22.60 4.15 12.84
N MET A 1108 -21.65 4.26 13.78
CA MET A 1108 -20.90 5.50 14.06
C MET A 1108 -19.98 5.88 12.90
#